data_AF-A0A166XA31-F1
#
_entry.id   AF-A0A166XA31-F1
#
_cell.length_a   1.000
_cell.length_b   1.000
_cell.length_c   1.000
_cell.angle_alpha   90.00
_cell.angle_beta   90.00
_cell.angle_gamma   90.00
#
_symmetry.space_group_name_H-M   'P 1'
#
loop_
_entity.id
_entity.type
_entity.pdbx_description
1 polymer ?
#
loop_
_entity_poly.entity_id
_entity_poly.type
_entity_poly.pdbx_seq_one_letter_code
_entity_poly.pdbx_strand_id
1 'polypeptide(L)'
;MTWFNSANSNATNGSNIIKINDNQSVANIRASDALVLGAFAPVEIAKAYVTTHGTFVELIKPWPNATQNQVPCVALPTSGDFNTAVSALNNASKMVNDNYKAMIEWQTKTGTVEFSDLEGNTQSVKTLRQMQIEIDTANPYPWAMRKGEFEARRQQYLNRYVASGFVHLGESLTSTHYINVGPGLYTGNESSGDFMDNLNWGVHGGQYPVLCVAGVLTQLKDLSINQSSIANIIKLPTAEDGRRTYDCSTSTTVTHSTASVAFASETPTNQVVTERMDMWGFEAFPREITEADPFVYQHGLLQSQASDISGVATIDDNVRPDSYFAWYEGDNTSRGKGVNWMTATASERQSIASDPKNNLFFDDKTGRFNQWCVRGRSFAGLGNGDWDNIDSESTSSLSCKARVTAQGVLNTVESFHKTSNSAVTFHGKHYARTSMLKQHQKGLFRTGISNSALGGECYFLVCGTVNRLNKGGYHPSFNPQGTRLLTNEYGNHATSATWFNGSGTTKAYLNSTQSLFDPNVVNTASGFIGDGFSIKARPDGRLFDAIYASGQGGVCRDMRYAAQGLSLDDIVALDLKVKSGQARGNEKLCKTMILKDTVTNVTSKSAGIKVLIFNKDKFATLGLDVHTHNHENRGLTHQRTGSYVLFNSTIYPISHVLHITSTDLFYVYYEIANGEISSGSEVTLIINKELKLPVAGEYTHMDVMGDPDKILLCEQLKSGWVGNWISKVPDNTDGYTLTKPFSSQSACIYTLNNGASWNALTPDIDSTTNKLTDSWNPDAVVIQAYKSKAKLAHQASNSVIYKGLSGVGNVFLTQNLIQRELCYSLTNNVIVRSAHAQSESTVPLKDFGRLDDGSFFQTSSRAFDFPLNFPIPDNNSSALLALNYAVEEHGQAFINYAFAELHYDSAANNWGCDGNIPIANGLNTMLDTNGNTVVFGTAQTVEVLGWVKSDV
;
A
#
# COMPACT_ATOMS: atom_id res chain seq x y z
N MET A 1 47.84 23.61 -82.29
CA MET A 1 49.05 22.78 -82.46
C MET A 1 49.86 23.34 -83.60
N THR A 2 51.14 23.64 -83.40
CA THR A 2 52.09 24.00 -84.46
C THR A 2 52.82 22.76 -84.92
N TRP A 3 52.84 22.48 -86.23
CA TRP A 3 53.55 21.33 -86.77
C TRP A 3 55.07 21.48 -86.57
N PHE A 4 55.76 20.39 -86.25
CA PHE A 4 57.22 20.37 -86.29
C PHE A 4 57.66 20.47 -87.75
N ASN A 5 58.52 21.45 -88.05
CA ASN A 5 59.12 21.64 -89.35
C ASN A 5 60.63 21.83 -89.17
N SER A 6 61.43 21.07 -89.90
CA SER A 6 62.87 21.25 -90.06
C SER A 6 63.15 21.59 -91.52
N ALA A 7 64.03 22.56 -91.76
CA ALA A 7 64.53 22.89 -93.09
C ALA A 7 65.71 21.99 -93.51
N ASN A 8 66.32 21.24 -92.57
CA ASN A 8 67.55 20.50 -92.81
C ASN A 8 67.61 19.20 -91.99
N SER A 9 67.32 18.08 -92.66
CA SER A 9 67.35 16.73 -92.09
C SER A 9 68.07 15.74 -93.01
N ASN A 10 68.67 14.70 -92.43
CA ASN A 10 69.35 13.61 -93.13
C ASN A 10 68.66 12.27 -92.85
N ALA A 11 68.46 11.47 -93.89
CA ALA A 11 67.85 10.15 -93.86
C ALA A 11 68.73 9.15 -94.61
N THR A 12 69.37 8.19 -93.91
CA THR A 12 70.18 7.16 -94.58
C THR A 12 69.30 6.00 -95.03
N ASN A 13 69.45 5.55 -96.29
CA ASN A 13 68.75 4.37 -96.82
C ASN A 13 68.94 3.16 -95.90
N GLY A 14 67.84 2.49 -95.52
CA GLY A 14 67.85 1.34 -94.62
C GLY A 14 68.11 1.67 -93.14
N SER A 15 68.16 2.93 -92.75
CA SER A 15 68.24 3.35 -91.33
C SER A 15 66.87 3.76 -90.80
N ASN A 16 66.58 3.42 -89.53
CA ASN A 16 65.41 3.95 -88.82
C ASN A 16 65.64 5.38 -88.31
N ILE A 17 66.86 5.91 -88.36
CA ILE A 17 67.22 7.17 -87.70
C ILE A 17 67.30 8.30 -88.73
N ILE A 18 66.46 9.32 -88.53
CA ILE A 18 66.52 10.60 -89.22
C ILE A 18 67.21 11.61 -88.29
N LYS A 19 68.27 12.25 -88.76
CA LYS A 19 68.97 13.30 -88.00
C LYS A 19 68.44 14.67 -88.40
N ILE A 20 68.03 15.47 -87.42
CA ILE A 20 67.62 16.87 -87.56
C ILE A 20 68.87 17.74 -87.33
N ASN A 21 69.24 18.58 -88.30
CA ASN A 21 70.51 19.33 -88.27
C ASN A 21 70.37 20.82 -87.99
N ASP A 22 69.14 21.36 -87.95
CA ASP A 22 68.84 22.79 -87.76
C ASP A 22 68.39 23.13 -86.33
N ASN A 23 68.68 22.25 -85.36
CA ASN A 23 68.37 22.41 -83.93
C ASN A 23 66.88 22.64 -83.59
N GLN A 24 65.96 22.30 -84.48
CA GLN A 24 64.52 22.38 -84.20
C GLN A 24 64.11 21.43 -83.06
N SER A 25 63.23 21.91 -82.19
CA SER A 25 62.78 21.14 -81.02
C SER A 25 61.77 20.06 -81.42
N VAL A 26 62.16 18.80 -81.23
CA VAL A 26 61.30 17.63 -81.46
C VAL A 26 60.33 17.33 -80.31
N ALA A 27 60.27 18.17 -79.27
CA ALA A 27 59.44 17.93 -78.07
C ALA A 27 57.92 17.82 -78.34
N ASN A 28 57.46 18.33 -79.49
CA ASN A 28 56.06 18.28 -79.93
C ASN A 28 55.75 17.10 -80.87
N ILE A 29 56.75 16.29 -81.25
CA ILE A 29 56.54 15.07 -82.02
C ILE A 29 56.06 13.96 -81.07
N ARG A 30 55.10 13.14 -81.51
CA ARG A 30 54.57 11.98 -80.79
C ARG A 30 54.86 10.68 -81.54
N ALA A 31 54.68 9.56 -80.86
CA ALA A 31 54.71 8.25 -81.50
C ALA A 31 53.51 8.10 -82.45
N SER A 32 53.69 7.36 -83.54
CA SER A 32 52.75 7.22 -84.67
C SER A 32 52.44 8.51 -85.45
N ASP A 33 53.12 9.63 -85.18
CA ASP A 33 53.10 10.80 -86.08
C ASP A 33 53.70 10.44 -87.45
N ALA A 34 53.29 11.15 -88.50
CA ALA A 34 53.74 10.90 -89.86
C ALA A 34 54.84 11.90 -90.25
N LEU A 35 56.08 11.44 -90.40
CA LEU A 35 57.17 12.25 -90.93
C LEU A 35 57.10 12.28 -92.46
N VAL A 36 56.93 13.47 -93.02
CA VAL A 36 57.12 13.73 -94.45
C VAL A 36 58.49 14.36 -94.63
N LEU A 37 59.35 13.69 -95.39
CA LEU A 37 60.71 14.14 -95.70
C LEU A 37 60.75 14.51 -97.18
N GLY A 38 61.11 15.75 -97.53
CA GLY A 38 61.06 16.25 -98.90
C GLY A 38 59.69 16.06 -99.57
N ALA A 39 59.67 15.37 -100.71
CA ALA A 39 58.46 15.01 -101.47
C ALA A 39 58.12 13.50 -101.40
N PHE A 40 58.67 12.77 -100.44
CA PHE A 40 58.46 11.33 -100.29
C PHE A 40 57.15 11.01 -99.54
N ALA A 41 56.65 9.79 -99.72
CA ALA A 41 55.51 9.30 -98.96
C ALA A 41 55.76 9.38 -97.43
N PRO A 42 54.76 9.70 -96.61
CA PRO A 42 54.93 9.81 -95.16
C PRO A 42 55.40 8.48 -94.55
N VAL A 43 56.32 8.56 -93.59
CA VAL A 43 56.82 7.42 -92.82
C VAL A 43 56.50 7.58 -91.33
N GLU A 44 56.15 6.49 -90.67
CA GLU A 44 55.63 6.54 -89.28
C GLU A 44 56.77 6.64 -88.25
N ILE A 45 56.63 7.59 -87.32
CA ILE A 45 57.58 7.89 -86.26
C ILE A 45 57.34 6.95 -85.07
N ALA A 46 58.38 6.25 -84.61
CA ALA A 46 58.35 5.49 -83.37
C ALA A 46 58.48 6.41 -82.13
N LYS A 47 59.42 7.37 -82.19
CA LYS A 47 59.70 8.37 -81.16
C LYS A 47 60.64 9.45 -81.71
N ALA A 48 60.71 10.59 -81.05
CA ALA A 48 61.76 11.58 -81.29
C ALA A 48 62.47 11.92 -79.97
N TYR A 49 63.77 12.22 -80.05
CA TYR A 49 64.62 12.46 -78.87
C TYR A 49 65.85 13.30 -79.21
N VAL A 50 66.45 13.86 -78.16
CA VAL A 50 67.70 14.64 -78.24
C VAL A 50 68.76 13.89 -77.45
N THR A 51 69.98 13.81 -78.00
CA THR A 51 71.16 13.29 -77.30
C THR A 51 72.31 14.29 -77.39
N THR A 52 73.42 14.02 -76.69
CA THR A 52 74.69 14.76 -76.84
C THR A 52 75.24 14.78 -78.27
N HIS A 53 74.74 13.92 -79.18
CA HIS A 53 75.18 13.83 -80.57
C HIS A 53 74.21 14.48 -81.58
N GLY A 54 73.13 15.09 -81.10
CA GLY A 54 72.15 15.85 -81.89
C GLY A 54 70.70 15.46 -81.63
N THR A 55 69.81 15.98 -82.48
CA THR A 55 68.37 15.74 -82.44
C THR A 55 67.98 14.70 -83.47
N PHE A 56 67.15 13.73 -83.08
CA PHE A 56 66.82 12.57 -83.89
C PHE A 56 65.33 12.25 -83.87
N VAL A 57 64.83 11.75 -85.00
CA VAL A 57 63.51 11.13 -85.15
C VAL A 57 63.75 9.68 -85.56
N GLU A 58 63.22 8.74 -84.79
CA GLU A 58 63.35 7.30 -85.05
C GLU A 58 62.03 6.79 -85.64
N LEU A 59 62.12 6.11 -86.77
CA LEU A 59 61.01 5.56 -87.53
C LEU A 59 60.67 4.13 -87.08
N ILE A 60 59.40 3.75 -87.17
CA ILE A 60 58.96 2.37 -86.87
C ILE A 60 59.55 1.38 -87.87
N LYS A 61 59.73 1.79 -89.13
CA LYS A 61 60.34 0.99 -90.20
C LYS A 61 61.55 1.74 -90.79
N PRO A 62 62.58 1.02 -91.27
CA PRO A 62 63.73 1.65 -91.91
C PRO A 62 63.32 2.57 -93.07
N TRP A 63 64.04 3.68 -93.26
CA TRP A 63 63.83 4.61 -94.37
C TRP A 63 63.91 3.85 -95.71
N PRO A 64 62.81 3.75 -96.47
CA PRO A 64 62.72 2.81 -97.60
C PRO A 64 63.23 3.40 -98.92
N ASN A 65 63.62 4.68 -98.94
CA ASN A 65 64.06 5.40 -100.13
C ASN A 65 65.59 5.58 -100.13
N ALA A 66 66.15 6.02 -101.25
CA ALA A 66 67.55 6.39 -101.34
C ALA A 66 67.94 7.44 -100.28
N THR A 67 69.22 7.45 -99.87
CA THR A 67 69.75 8.37 -98.84
C THR A 67 69.49 9.83 -99.22
N GLN A 68 68.89 10.59 -98.30
CA GLN A 68 68.63 12.02 -98.44
C GLN A 68 69.50 12.81 -97.47
N ASN A 69 70.07 13.92 -97.95
CA ASN A 69 70.90 14.83 -97.15
C ASN A 69 70.37 16.25 -97.29
N GLN A 70 70.31 16.98 -96.18
CA GLN A 70 69.90 18.40 -96.09
C GLN A 70 68.53 18.69 -96.73
N VAL A 71 67.58 17.76 -96.59
CA VAL A 71 66.20 17.93 -97.07
C VAL A 71 65.29 18.43 -95.96
N PRO A 72 64.27 19.25 -96.26
CA PRO A 72 63.28 19.64 -95.27
C PRO A 72 62.44 18.44 -94.83
N CYS A 73 61.94 18.47 -93.60
CA CYS A 73 60.92 17.52 -93.15
C CYS A 73 59.87 18.19 -92.25
N VAL A 74 58.65 17.66 -92.29
CA VAL A 74 57.54 18.05 -91.42
C VAL A 74 57.03 16.80 -90.71
N ALA A 75 56.81 16.87 -89.40
CA ALA A 75 56.06 15.85 -88.69
C ALA A 75 54.59 16.30 -88.62
N LEU A 76 53.73 15.55 -89.29
CA LEU A 76 52.30 15.74 -89.29
C LEU A 76 51.70 14.93 -88.12
N PRO A 77 51.02 15.57 -87.16
CA PRO A 77 50.37 14.85 -86.08
C PRO A 77 49.27 13.94 -86.66
N THR A 78 49.27 12.67 -86.29
CA THR A 78 48.24 11.71 -86.71
C THR A 78 47.13 11.59 -85.66
N SER A 79 46.16 10.70 -85.90
CA SER A 79 45.06 10.46 -84.95
C SER A 79 45.48 9.69 -83.68
N GLY A 80 46.77 9.45 -83.42
CA GLY A 80 47.25 8.72 -82.23
C GLY A 80 46.71 9.27 -80.91
N ASP A 81 47.02 10.53 -80.58
CA ASP A 81 46.52 11.21 -79.36
C ASP A 81 44.98 11.31 -79.34
N PHE A 82 44.35 11.49 -80.52
CA PHE A 82 42.89 11.55 -80.64
C PHE A 82 42.25 10.19 -80.32
N ASN A 83 42.80 9.08 -80.80
CA ASN A 83 42.32 7.73 -80.54
C ASN A 83 42.49 7.35 -79.06
N THR A 84 43.61 7.73 -78.44
CA THR A 84 43.82 7.58 -76.98
C THR A 84 42.78 8.39 -76.20
N ALA A 85 42.53 9.65 -76.56
CA ALA A 85 41.52 10.49 -75.91
C ALA A 85 40.08 9.95 -76.09
N VAL A 86 39.72 9.49 -77.29
CA VAL A 86 38.42 8.86 -77.58
C VAL A 86 38.25 7.56 -76.81
N SER A 87 39.30 6.75 -76.68
CA SER A 87 39.27 5.51 -75.90
C SER A 87 39.07 5.80 -74.41
N ALA A 88 39.76 6.80 -73.86
CA ALA A 88 39.58 7.25 -72.48
C ALA A 88 38.16 7.80 -72.24
N LEU A 89 37.63 8.60 -73.16
CA LEU A 89 36.27 9.15 -73.07
C LEU A 89 35.19 8.05 -73.16
N ASN A 90 35.38 7.05 -74.04
CA ASN A 90 34.48 5.91 -74.15
C ASN A 90 34.50 5.04 -72.88
N ASN A 91 35.69 4.79 -72.30
CA ASN A 91 35.82 4.06 -71.04
C ASN A 91 35.14 4.81 -69.87
N ALA A 92 35.37 6.11 -69.75
CA ALA A 92 34.71 6.95 -68.74
C ALA A 92 33.19 6.99 -68.93
N SER A 93 32.71 7.13 -70.16
CA SER A 93 31.27 7.12 -70.49
C SER A 93 30.62 5.78 -70.18
N LYS A 94 31.31 4.67 -70.47
CA LYS A 94 30.86 3.32 -70.12
C LYS A 94 30.77 3.15 -68.59
N MET A 95 31.82 3.50 -67.85
CA MET A 95 31.84 3.45 -66.39
C MET A 95 30.70 4.27 -65.78
N VAL A 96 30.45 5.50 -66.26
CA VAL A 96 29.34 6.34 -65.80
C VAL A 96 27.98 5.67 -66.07
N ASN A 97 27.77 5.09 -67.25
CA ASN A 97 26.52 4.41 -67.59
C ASN A 97 26.30 3.12 -66.77
N ASP A 98 27.35 2.33 -66.57
CA ASP A 98 27.30 1.08 -65.79
C ASP A 98 27.03 1.40 -64.30
N ASN A 99 27.71 2.40 -63.73
CA ASN A 99 27.46 2.87 -62.35
C ASN A 99 26.11 3.57 -62.19
N TYR A 100 25.59 4.26 -63.23
CA TYR A 100 24.24 4.82 -63.22
C TYR A 100 23.18 3.73 -63.15
N LYS A 101 23.37 2.62 -63.88
CA LYS A 101 22.53 1.43 -63.76
C LYS A 101 22.65 0.82 -62.35
N ALA A 102 23.85 0.65 -61.82
CA ALA A 102 24.06 0.16 -60.45
C ALA A 102 23.36 1.03 -59.39
N MET A 103 23.33 2.36 -59.57
CA MET A 103 22.62 3.29 -58.70
C MET A 103 21.09 3.15 -58.76
N ILE A 104 20.51 2.90 -59.94
CA ILE A 104 19.07 2.59 -60.06
C ILE A 104 18.76 1.25 -59.36
N GLU A 105 19.61 0.24 -59.57
CA GLU A 105 19.45 -1.06 -58.94
C GLU A 105 19.63 -0.99 -57.41
N TRP A 106 20.52 -0.13 -56.90
CA TRP A 106 20.71 0.15 -55.47
C TRP A 106 19.44 0.66 -54.77
N GLN A 107 18.61 1.45 -55.46
CA GLN A 107 17.35 1.98 -54.90
C GLN A 107 16.18 0.98 -54.99
N THR A 108 16.24 0.05 -55.95
CA THR A 108 15.06 -0.72 -56.38
C THR A 108 15.13 -2.22 -56.07
N LYS A 109 16.32 -2.84 -56.09
CA LYS A 109 16.51 -4.27 -55.81
C LYS A 109 16.83 -4.54 -54.33
N THR A 110 16.67 -5.79 -53.89
CA THR A 110 17.20 -6.33 -52.63
C THR A 110 18.57 -6.99 -52.83
N GLY A 111 19.31 -7.26 -51.75
CA GLY A 111 20.68 -7.79 -51.79
C GLY A 111 21.78 -6.71 -51.85
N THR A 112 22.74 -6.89 -52.74
CA THR A 112 23.87 -5.98 -52.98
C THR A 112 23.96 -5.59 -54.45
N VAL A 113 24.62 -4.46 -54.73
CA VAL A 113 25.06 -4.05 -56.07
C VAL A 113 26.56 -3.77 -56.05
N GLU A 114 27.19 -3.77 -57.22
CA GLU A 114 28.60 -3.45 -57.39
C GLU A 114 28.77 -2.12 -58.13
N PHE A 115 29.66 -1.27 -57.64
CA PHE A 115 30.14 -0.07 -58.34
C PHE A 115 31.59 -0.31 -58.79
N SER A 116 31.94 0.12 -60.00
CA SER A 116 33.29 -0.03 -60.56
C SER A 116 34.05 1.29 -60.58
N ASP A 117 35.36 1.25 -60.33
CA ASP A 117 36.27 2.37 -60.56
C ASP A 117 36.79 2.42 -62.03
N LEU A 118 37.73 3.34 -62.31
CA LEU A 118 38.33 3.53 -63.64
C LEU A 118 39.25 2.39 -64.05
N GLU A 119 39.84 1.71 -63.06
CA GLU A 119 40.74 0.58 -63.18
C GLU A 119 39.99 -0.77 -63.32
N GLY A 120 38.69 -0.77 -63.06
CA GLY A 120 37.80 -1.93 -63.16
C GLY A 120 37.64 -2.74 -61.88
N ASN A 121 38.13 -2.25 -60.73
CA ASN A 121 37.90 -2.87 -59.43
C ASN A 121 36.45 -2.61 -58.99
N THR A 122 35.81 -3.60 -58.35
CA THR A 122 34.42 -3.48 -57.89
C THR A 122 34.34 -3.30 -56.37
N GLN A 123 33.40 -2.45 -55.92
CA GLN A 123 33.01 -2.31 -54.53
C GLN A 123 31.55 -2.74 -54.37
N SER A 124 31.31 -3.77 -53.54
CA SER A 124 29.96 -4.26 -53.24
C SER A 124 29.31 -3.44 -52.12
N VAL A 125 28.08 -2.99 -52.34
CA VAL A 125 27.30 -2.14 -51.42
C VAL A 125 25.89 -2.72 -51.25
N LYS A 126 25.38 -2.76 -50.01
CA LYS A 126 23.99 -3.18 -49.73
C LYS A 126 23.00 -2.22 -50.36
N THR A 127 21.94 -2.73 -50.97
CA THR A 127 20.88 -1.90 -51.55
C THR A 127 20.04 -1.22 -50.47
N LEU A 128 19.39 -0.11 -50.83
CA LEU A 128 18.50 0.62 -49.93
C LEU A 128 17.37 -0.27 -49.40
N ARG A 129 16.79 -1.11 -50.28
CA ARG A 129 15.74 -2.08 -49.88
C ARG A 129 16.27 -3.17 -48.96
N GLN A 130 17.51 -3.63 -49.16
CA GLN A 130 18.13 -4.61 -48.26
C GLN A 130 18.35 -4.03 -46.87
N MET A 131 18.86 -2.79 -46.78
CA MET A 131 19.06 -2.11 -45.50
C MET A 131 17.72 -1.85 -44.79
N GLN A 132 16.68 -1.47 -45.52
CA GLN A 132 15.33 -1.31 -44.94
C GLN A 132 14.80 -2.64 -44.39
N ILE A 133 14.91 -3.75 -45.13
CA ILE A 133 14.49 -5.08 -44.67
C ILE A 133 15.28 -5.51 -43.42
N GLU A 134 16.58 -5.24 -43.36
CA GLU A 134 17.41 -5.55 -42.19
C GLU A 134 16.98 -4.72 -40.97
N ILE A 135 16.66 -3.44 -41.15
CA ILE A 135 16.12 -2.56 -40.09
C ILE A 135 14.75 -3.04 -39.62
N ASP A 136 13.83 -3.34 -40.54
CA ASP A 136 12.47 -3.81 -40.23
C ASP A 136 12.50 -5.20 -39.57
N THR A 137 13.45 -6.06 -39.94
CA THR A 137 13.64 -7.38 -39.31
C THR A 137 14.22 -7.26 -37.91
N ALA A 138 15.17 -6.33 -37.69
CA ALA A 138 15.76 -6.08 -36.38
C ALA A 138 14.81 -5.32 -35.42
N ASN A 139 13.93 -4.48 -35.97
CA ASN A 139 13.01 -3.63 -35.21
C ASN A 139 11.60 -3.61 -35.84
N PRO A 140 10.86 -4.74 -35.82
CA PRO A 140 9.56 -4.87 -36.52
C PRO A 140 8.43 -3.99 -35.95
N TYR A 141 8.66 -3.38 -34.79
CA TYR A 141 7.71 -2.55 -34.06
C TYR A 141 8.47 -1.35 -33.47
N PRO A 142 8.90 -0.38 -34.30
CA PRO A 142 9.75 0.73 -33.87
C PRO A 142 9.01 1.73 -32.97
N TRP A 143 7.68 1.66 -32.94
CA TRP A 143 6.79 2.42 -32.06
C TRP A 143 6.54 1.75 -30.70
N ALA A 144 6.96 0.50 -30.50
CA ALA A 144 6.75 -0.23 -29.26
C ALA A 144 7.95 -0.10 -28.32
N MET A 145 7.70 0.06 -27.02
CA MET A 145 8.72 -0.05 -25.99
C MET A 145 9.36 -1.44 -26.03
N ARG A 146 10.70 -1.50 -26.06
CA ARG A 146 11.45 -2.77 -25.99
C ARG A 146 11.65 -3.18 -24.53
N LYS A 147 11.73 -4.47 -24.25
CA LYS A 147 11.93 -5.00 -22.88
C LYS A 147 13.11 -4.37 -22.14
N GLY A 148 14.22 -4.11 -22.83
CA GLY A 148 15.39 -3.43 -22.24
C GLY A 148 15.10 -1.99 -21.80
N GLU A 149 14.24 -1.28 -22.53
CA GLU A 149 13.79 0.08 -22.17
C GLU A 149 12.80 0.04 -21.00
N PHE A 150 11.86 -0.92 -21.00
CA PHE A 150 10.93 -1.13 -19.90
C PHE A 150 11.66 -1.38 -18.58
N GLU A 151 12.62 -2.30 -18.57
CA GLU A 151 13.43 -2.58 -17.38
C GLU A 151 14.30 -1.38 -16.97
N ALA A 152 14.84 -0.59 -17.91
CA ALA A 152 15.58 0.63 -17.58
C ALA A 152 14.69 1.68 -16.88
N ARG A 153 13.47 1.91 -17.38
CA ARG A 153 12.46 2.78 -16.73
C ARG A 153 12.09 2.25 -15.34
N ARG A 154 11.89 0.94 -15.21
CA ARG A 154 11.58 0.27 -13.94
C ARG A 154 12.68 0.48 -12.90
N GLN A 155 13.95 0.29 -13.28
CA GLN A 155 15.11 0.56 -12.41
C GLN A 155 15.24 2.05 -12.05
N GLN A 156 14.93 2.96 -12.97
CA GLN A 156 14.88 4.41 -12.66
C GLN A 156 13.86 4.72 -11.55
N TYR A 157 12.68 4.10 -11.57
CA TYR A 157 11.67 4.30 -10.53
C TYR A 157 12.03 3.62 -9.20
N LEU A 158 12.66 2.43 -9.23
CA LEU A 158 13.21 1.78 -8.03
C LEU A 158 14.29 2.64 -7.34
N ASN A 159 15.08 3.40 -8.09
CA ASN A 159 16.06 4.34 -7.54
C ASN A 159 15.44 5.67 -7.06
N ARG A 160 14.22 6.01 -7.52
CA ARG A 160 13.51 7.25 -7.19
C ARG A 160 12.67 7.14 -5.92
N TYR A 161 12.02 6.00 -5.72
CA TYR A 161 11.10 5.76 -4.60
C TYR A 161 11.77 4.93 -3.51
N VAL A 162 11.44 5.16 -2.24
CA VAL A 162 12.05 4.42 -1.12
C VAL A 162 11.40 3.06 -0.88
N ALA A 163 10.19 2.87 -1.40
CA ALA A 163 9.39 1.66 -1.31
C ALA A 163 8.36 1.63 -2.45
N SER A 164 7.71 0.48 -2.62
CA SER A 164 6.46 0.41 -3.38
C SER A 164 5.30 0.98 -2.57
N GLY A 165 4.29 1.53 -3.24
CA GLY A 165 3.18 2.26 -2.63
C GLY A 165 2.59 3.27 -3.60
N PHE A 166 2.09 4.39 -3.08
CA PHE A 166 1.41 5.41 -3.87
C PHE A 166 2.32 6.58 -4.22
N VAL A 167 2.47 6.88 -5.50
CA VAL A 167 3.10 8.12 -5.98
C VAL A 167 2.13 9.28 -5.83
N HIS A 168 0.84 9.02 -6.05
CA HIS A 168 -0.25 9.95 -5.77
C HIS A 168 -1.45 9.16 -5.24
N LEU A 169 -2.13 9.68 -4.22
CA LEU A 169 -3.29 9.03 -3.61
C LEU A 169 -4.62 9.39 -4.29
N GLY A 170 -4.61 10.24 -5.31
CA GLY A 170 -5.83 10.82 -5.89
C GLY A 170 -6.42 11.94 -5.02
N GLU A 171 -7.39 12.65 -5.57
CA GLU A 171 -8.10 13.72 -4.86
C GLU A 171 -9.48 13.26 -4.38
N SER A 172 -9.79 13.55 -3.12
CA SER A 172 -11.12 13.28 -2.56
C SER A 172 -12.15 14.30 -3.03
N LEU A 173 -13.39 13.85 -3.21
CA LEU A 173 -14.52 14.75 -3.47
C LEU A 173 -14.88 15.52 -2.20
N THR A 174 -14.89 16.85 -2.28
CA THR A 174 -15.44 17.69 -1.22
C THR A 174 -16.94 17.88 -1.49
N SER A 175 -17.76 17.00 -0.90
CA SER A 175 -19.22 16.98 -1.04
C SER A 175 -19.86 16.61 0.29
N THR A 176 -21.07 17.09 0.55
CA THR A 176 -21.89 16.66 1.69
C THR A 176 -22.32 15.18 1.58
N HIS A 177 -22.22 14.56 0.41
CA HIS A 177 -22.64 13.17 0.17
C HIS A 177 -21.56 12.13 0.47
N TYR A 178 -20.34 12.55 0.83
CA TYR A 178 -19.21 11.65 1.06
C TYR A 178 -18.49 11.97 2.37
N ILE A 179 -17.94 10.94 3.01
CA ILE A 179 -17.11 11.06 4.21
C ILE A 179 -15.70 10.57 3.88
N ASN A 180 -14.71 11.46 4.09
CA ASN A 180 -13.31 11.13 3.85
C ASN A 180 -12.77 10.13 4.87
N VAL A 181 -12.18 9.04 4.37
CA VAL A 181 -11.36 8.11 5.16
C VAL A 181 -9.92 8.63 5.25
N GLY A 182 -9.43 9.18 4.13
CA GLY A 182 -8.10 9.72 3.95
C GLY A 182 -7.97 10.35 2.54
N PRO A 183 -6.78 10.80 2.12
CA PRO A 183 -6.61 11.39 0.79
C PRO A 183 -7.06 10.43 -0.33
N GLY A 184 -7.94 10.93 -1.21
CA GLY A 184 -8.54 10.19 -2.33
C GLY A 184 -9.65 9.19 -1.95
N LEU A 185 -9.72 8.74 -0.70
CA LEU A 185 -10.54 7.60 -0.27
C LEU A 185 -11.71 8.05 0.60
N TYR A 186 -12.91 7.66 0.21
CA TYR A 186 -14.15 8.07 0.89
C TYR A 186 -15.22 6.98 0.85
N THR A 187 -16.16 7.06 1.79
CA THR A 187 -17.42 6.33 1.78
C THR A 187 -18.56 7.28 1.44
N GLY A 188 -19.76 6.76 1.23
CA GLY A 188 -20.97 7.59 1.30
C GLY A 188 -21.10 8.33 2.65
N ASN A 189 -22.05 9.27 2.72
CA ASN A 189 -22.52 9.86 3.96
C ASN A 189 -23.76 9.11 4.48
N GLU A 190 -23.75 8.78 5.77
CA GLU A 190 -24.87 8.19 6.51
C GLU A 190 -26.20 8.96 6.32
N SER A 191 -26.12 10.27 6.04
CA SER A 191 -27.28 11.16 5.81
C SER A 191 -27.88 11.12 4.40
N SER A 192 -27.12 10.73 3.38
CA SER A 192 -27.59 10.62 1.99
C SER A 192 -27.86 9.18 1.58
N GLY A 193 -27.18 8.19 2.18
CA GLY A 193 -27.31 6.76 1.85
C GLY A 193 -26.60 6.34 0.57
N ASP A 194 -26.37 7.27 -0.37
CA ASP A 194 -25.66 7.05 -1.63
C ASP A 194 -24.23 6.50 -1.43
N PHE A 195 -23.86 5.50 -2.24
CA PHE A 195 -22.50 4.93 -2.34
C PHE A 195 -21.90 4.44 -1.01
N MET A 196 -22.74 4.10 -0.05
CA MET A 196 -22.36 3.46 1.22
C MET A 196 -21.96 2.00 1.03
N ASP A 197 -22.40 1.33 -0.04
CA ASP A 197 -22.24 -0.11 -0.28
C ASP A 197 -20.81 -0.55 -0.67
N ASN A 198 -19.96 0.42 -1.03
CA ASN A 198 -18.58 0.19 -1.47
C ASN A 198 -17.61 1.20 -0.83
N LEU A 199 -16.31 0.90 -0.94
CA LEU A 199 -15.25 1.86 -0.65
C LEU A 199 -14.86 2.58 -1.94
N ASN A 200 -15.03 3.91 -1.98
CA ASN A 200 -14.94 4.70 -3.19
C ASN A 200 -13.60 5.46 -3.26
N TRP A 201 -13.06 5.60 -4.46
CA TRP A 201 -11.78 6.26 -4.67
C TRP A 201 -11.83 7.16 -5.91
N GLY A 202 -11.88 8.46 -5.63
CA GLY A 202 -12.29 9.47 -6.61
C GLY A 202 -11.14 10.19 -7.30
N VAL A 203 -11.59 11.04 -8.22
CA VAL A 203 -10.83 12.13 -8.83
C VAL A 203 -11.77 13.31 -9.00
N HIS A 204 -11.27 14.49 -8.68
CA HIS A 204 -11.66 15.73 -9.35
C HIS A 204 -10.37 16.46 -9.74
N GLY A 205 -10.42 17.49 -10.59
CA GLY A 205 -9.23 18.29 -10.94
C GLY A 205 -8.17 17.65 -11.86
N GLY A 206 -8.19 16.33 -12.06
CA GLY A 206 -7.40 15.63 -13.09
C GLY A 206 -6.26 14.74 -12.60
N GLN A 207 -6.07 14.58 -11.28
CA GLN A 207 -5.04 13.69 -10.73
C GLN A 207 -5.62 12.36 -10.21
N TYR A 208 -5.55 11.32 -11.06
CA TYR A 208 -5.82 9.94 -10.67
C TYR A 208 -4.79 9.41 -9.65
N PRO A 209 -5.15 8.42 -8.82
CA PRO A 209 -4.16 7.70 -8.00
C PRO A 209 -3.13 7.00 -8.90
N VAL A 210 -1.88 6.97 -8.45
CA VAL A 210 -0.79 6.31 -9.18
C VAL A 210 -0.03 5.38 -8.23
N LEU A 211 -0.08 4.09 -8.54
CA LEU A 211 0.71 3.05 -7.90
C LEU A 211 2.13 3.03 -8.45
N CYS A 212 3.11 2.78 -7.58
CA CYS A 212 4.42 2.26 -7.93
C CYS A 212 4.58 0.88 -7.29
N VAL A 213 4.55 -0.18 -8.10
CA VAL A 213 4.69 -1.57 -7.62
C VAL A 213 5.88 -2.20 -8.32
N ALA A 214 6.90 -2.57 -7.54
CA ALA A 214 8.16 -3.15 -8.03
C ALA A 214 8.84 -2.33 -9.14
N GLY A 215 8.70 -1.00 -9.08
CA GLY A 215 9.25 -0.05 -10.06
C GLY A 215 8.36 0.24 -11.26
N VAL A 216 7.16 -0.37 -11.37
CA VAL A 216 6.23 -0.10 -12.47
C VAL A 216 5.15 0.88 -12.01
N LEU A 217 4.92 1.94 -12.81
CA LEU A 217 3.89 2.94 -12.53
C LEU A 217 2.56 2.52 -13.18
N THR A 218 1.48 2.51 -12.39
CA THR A 218 0.13 2.22 -12.88
C THR A 218 -0.83 3.29 -12.39
N GLN A 219 -1.47 4.01 -13.31
CA GLN A 219 -2.48 5.01 -12.99
C GLN A 219 -3.86 4.33 -12.84
N LEU A 220 -4.46 4.43 -11.65
CA LEU A 220 -5.77 3.87 -11.34
C LEU A 220 -6.88 4.76 -11.93
N LYS A 221 -7.40 4.36 -13.09
CA LYS A 221 -8.47 5.04 -13.80
C LYS A 221 -9.55 4.03 -14.19
N ASP A 222 -10.80 4.42 -14.00
CA ASP A 222 -12.01 3.70 -14.37
C ASP A 222 -12.02 2.25 -13.82
N LEU A 223 -11.49 2.04 -12.60
CA LEU A 223 -11.37 0.71 -11.99
C LEU A 223 -12.74 0.25 -11.47
N SER A 224 -13.30 -0.79 -12.09
CA SER A 224 -14.61 -1.38 -11.80
C SER A 224 -15.83 -0.48 -12.02
N ILE A 225 -15.64 0.80 -12.40
CA ILE A 225 -16.69 1.74 -12.78
C ILE A 225 -16.12 2.79 -13.75
N ASN A 226 -16.95 3.34 -14.63
CA ASN A 226 -16.61 4.49 -15.48
C ASN A 226 -17.73 5.53 -15.33
N GLN A 227 -17.56 6.42 -14.36
CA GLN A 227 -18.49 7.51 -14.05
C GLN A 227 -17.71 8.77 -13.66
N SER A 228 -18.20 9.94 -14.09
CA SER A 228 -17.54 11.22 -13.86
C SER A 228 -17.45 11.65 -12.39
N SER A 229 -18.31 11.10 -11.53
CA SER A 229 -18.34 11.36 -10.09
C SER A 229 -17.64 10.32 -9.23
N ILE A 230 -17.28 9.15 -9.77
CA ILE A 230 -16.60 8.07 -9.02
C ILE A 230 -15.62 7.39 -9.97
N ALA A 231 -14.33 7.66 -9.78
CA ALA A 231 -13.29 7.21 -10.70
C ALA A 231 -12.90 5.72 -10.52
N ASN A 232 -13.07 5.17 -9.30
CA ASN A 232 -12.70 3.79 -8.98
C ASN A 232 -13.57 3.27 -7.82
N ILE A 233 -13.95 1.99 -7.85
CA ILE A 233 -14.67 1.29 -6.77
C ILE A 233 -13.86 0.08 -6.28
N ILE A 234 -13.74 -0.03 -4.95
CA ILE A 234 -13.20 -1.19 -4.25
C ILE A 234 -14.39 -2.01 -3.74
N LYS A 235 -14.61 -3.18 -4.34
CA LYS A 235 -15.69 -4.10 -3.95
C LYS A 235 -15.23 -5.03 -2.82
N LEU A 236 -16.12 -5.34 -1.91
CA LEU A 236 -15.86 -6.16 -0.72
C LEU A 236 -16.84 -7.34 -0.62
N PRO A 237 -16.45 -8.48 -0.04
CA PRO A 237 -17.34 -9.63 0.13
C PRO A 237 -18.61 -9.29 0.91
N THR A 238 -19.74 -9.90 0.54
CA THR A 238 -21.03 -9.65 1.23
C THR A 238 -20.95 -9.97 2.73
N ALA A 239 -21.71 -9.25 3.56
CA ALA A 239 -21.71 -9.44 5.02
C ALA A 239 -22.16 -10.83 5.47
N GLU A 240 -21.62 -11.29 6.61
CA GLU A 240 -21.95 -12.59 7.21
C GLU A 240 -23.42 -12.68 7.64
N ASP A 241 -24.01 -13.86 7.44
CA ASP A 241 -25.41 -14.18 7.79
C ASP A 241 -25.54 -15.30 8.83
N GLY A 242 -24.44 -15.62 9.52
CA GLY A 242 -24.40 -16.65 10.56
C GLY A 242 -24.35 -18.09 10.04
N ARG A 243 -24.32 -18.32 8.72
CA ARG A 243 -24.21 -19.68 8.14
C ARG A 243 -22.79 -20.20 8.01
N ARG A 244 -21.77 -19.35 8.16
CA ARG A 244 -20.37 -19.69 7.89
C ARG A 244 -19.63 -20.00 9.18
N THR A 245 -19.00 -21.16 9.28
CA THR A 245 -18.10 -21.52 10.39
C THR A 245 -16.65 -21.54 9.93
N TYR A 246 -15.74 -21.30 10.87
CA TYR A 246 -14.31 -21.43 10.72
C TYR A 246 -13.72 -22.31 11.81
N ASP A 247 -13.00 -23.36 11.43
CA ASP A 247 -12.26 -24.24 12.34
C ASP A 247 -10.78 -23.87 12.37
N CYS A 248 -10.32 -23.34 13.51
CA CYS A 248 -8.93 -22.93 13.71
C CYS A 248 -7.93 -24.09 13.76
N SER A 249 -8.38 -25.32 14.02
CA SER A 249 -7.51 -26.50 14.08
C SER A 249 -7.18 -27.07 12.70
N THR A 250 -8.14 -27.02 11.78
CA THR A 250 -8.02 -27.55 10.41
C THR A 250 -7.84 -26.46 9.34
N SER A 251 -7.97 -25.19 9.74
CA SER A 251 -7.96 -24.02 8.86
C SER A 251 -8.96 -24.13 7.70
N THR A 252 -10.18 -24.57 8.01
CA THR A 252 -11.28 -24.68 7.03
C THR A 252 -12.42 -23.73 7.34
N THR A 253 -13.03 -23.22 6.27
CA THR A 253 -14.32 -22.54 6.29
C THR A 253 -15.39 -23.50 5.73
N VAL A 254 -16.56 -23.55 6.36
CA VAL A 254 -17.73 -24.29 5.86
C VAL A 254 -18.95 -23.37 5.89
N THR A 255 -19.66 -23.28 4.78
CA THR A 255 -20.96 -22.57 4.69
C THR A 255 -22.08 -23.59 4.79
N HIS A 256 -22.87 -23.50 5.86
CA HIS A 256 -23.98 -24.41 6.15
C HIS A 256 -25.28 -23.95 5.45
N SER A 257 -26.29 -24.83 5.44
CA SER A 257 -27.60 -24.52 4.85
C SER A 257 -28.36 -23.43 5.62
N THR A 258 -28.25 -23.41 6.95
CA THR A 258 -28.90 -22.44 7.85
C THR A 258 -27.97 -22.03 9.00
N ALA A 259 -28.22 -20.88 9.62
CA ALA A 259 -27.43 -20.42 10.76
C ALA A 259 -27.58 -21.37 11.96
N SER A 260 -28.77 -21.95 12.18
CA SER A 260 -28.99 -22.93 13.24
C SER A 260 -28.09 -24.17 13.11
N VAL A 261 -27.88 -24.67 11.88
CA VAL A 261 -26.93 -25.78 11.62
C VAL A 261 -25.49 -25.35 11.86
N ALA A 262 -25.13 -24.11 11.50
CA ALA A 262 -23.80 -23.57 11.73
C ALA A 262 -23.47 -23.48 13.24
N PHE A 263 -24.35 -22.87 14.04
CA PHE A 263 -24.21 -22.80 15.51
C PHE A 263 -24.23 -24.19 16.17
N ALA A 264 -25.08 -25.11 15.69
CA ALA A 264 -25.09 -26.50 16.18
C ALA A 264 -23.81 -27.30 15.83
N SER A 265 -22.96 -26.78 14.93
CA SER A 265 -21.66 -27.37 14.58
C SER A 265 -20.47 -26.76 15.35
N GLU A 266 -20.71 -25.80 16.25
CA GLU A 266 -19.63 -25.16 16.99
C GLU A 266 -18.91 -26.14 17.94
N THR A 267 -17.59 -25.95 18.03
CA THR A 267 -16.68 -26.66 18.94
C THR A 267 -15.69 -25.63 19.50
N PRO A 268 -14.79 -26.00 20.44
CA PRO A 268 -13.75 -25.08 20.91
C PRO A 268 -12.82 -24.55 19.80
N THR A 269 -12.81 -25.18 18.62
CA THR A 269 -11.99 -24.75 17.47
C THR A 269 -12.82 -24.27 16.28
N ASN A 270 -14.03 -24.81 16.08
CA ASN A 270 -14.98 -24.41 15.04
C ASN A 270 -16.00 -23.39 15.58
N GLN A 271 -16.01 -22.18 15.04
CA GLN A 271 -16.86 -21.07 15.50
C GLN A 271 -17.59 -20.42 14.32
N VAL A 272 -18.82 -19.96 14.52
CA VAL A 272 -19.56 -19.16 13.53
C VAL A 272 -18.90 -17.79 13.38
N VAL A 273 -18.74 -17.35 12.13
CA VAL A 273 -18.11 -16.05 11.85
C VAL A 273 -19.14 -14.93 11.98
N THR A 274 -18.94 -14.10 12.99
CA THR A 274 -19.81 -12.96 13.37
C THR A 274 -19.03 -11.64 13.48
N GLU A 275 -17.72 -11.71 13.68
CA GLU A 275 -16.78 -10.58 13.88
C GLU A 275 -15.72 -10.56 12.77
N ARG A 276 -16.15 -10.42 11.50
CA ARG A 276 -15.26 -10.56 10.34
C ARG A 276 -14.45 -9.29 10.05
N MET A 277 -13.17 -9.48 9.72
CA MET A 277 -12.28 -8.43 9.20
C MET A 277 -11.87 -8.75 7.75
N ASP A 278 -12.25 -7.90 6.81
CA ASP A 278 -11.85 -8.03 5.40
C ASP A 278 -10.54 -7.26 5.14
N MET A 279 -9.74 -7.71 4.17
CA MET A 279 -8.52 -7.01 3.73
C MET A 279 -8.59 -6.77 2.23
N TRP A 280 -8.05 -5.65 1.76
CA TRP A 280 -7.98 -5.33 0.33
C TRP A 280 -6.63 -4.76 -0.07
N GLY A 281 -6.30 -4.90 -1.36
CA GLY A 281 -5.04 -4.46 -1.93
C GLY A 281 -4.95 -4.71 -3.44
N PHE A 282 -3.73 -4.58 -3.98
CA PHE A 282 -3.46 -4.77 -5.40
C PHE A 282 -2.48 -5.91 -5.65
N GLU A 283 -2.86 -6.82 -6.55
CA GLU A 283 -1.97 -7.83 -7.11
C GLU A 283 -1.40 -7.32 -8.45
N ALA A 284 -0.06 -7.35 -8.59
CA ALA A 284 0.62 -6.87 -9.79
C ALA A 284 1.56 -7.94 -10.37
N PHE A 285 1.51 -8.11 -11.69
CA PHE A 285 2.27 -9.14 -12.40
C PHE A 285 2.41 -8.87 -13.91
N PRO A 286 3.54 -9.23 -14.54
CA PRO A 286 3.66 -9.30 -15.99
C PRO A 286 3.02 -10.58 -16.57
N ARG A 287 2.41 -10.44 -17.75
CA ARG A 287 1.86 -11.54 -18.56
C ARG A 287 2.25 -11.39 -20.03
N GLU A 288 2.37 -12.52 -20.72
CA GLU A 288 2.54 -12.57 -22.18
C GLU A 288 1.16 -12.54 -22.87
N ILE A 289 1.02 -11.79 -23.96
CA ILE A 289 -0.21 -11.69 -24.73
C ILE A 289 -0.24 -12.82 -25.76
N THR A 290 -1.26 -13.67 -25.69
CA THR A 290 -1.37 -14.92 -26.46
C THR A 290 -2.76 -15.07 -27.07
N GLU A 291 -2.98 -16.04 -27.96
CA GLU A 291 -4.31 -16.26 -28.55
C GLU A 291 -5.36 -16.69 -27.50
N ALA A 292 -4.93 -17.30 -26.39
CA ALA A 292 -5.76 -17.69 -25.25
C ALA A 292 -5.88 -16.62 -24.15
N ASP A 293 -5.10 -15.53 -24.25
CA ASP A 293 -5.20 -14.34 -23.42
C ASP A 293 -4.88 -13.08 -24.28
N PRO A 294 -5.78 -12.73 -25.21
CA PRO A 294 -5.45 -11.79 -26.29
C PRO A 294 -5.76 -10.34 -25.95
N PHE A 295 -6.46 -10.06 -24.85
CA PHE A 295 -6.87 -8.69 -24.50
C PHE A 295 -5.71 -7.88 -23.93
N VAL A 296 -5.73 -6.57 -24.17
CA VAL A 296 -4.92 -5.56 -23.47
C VAL A 296 -5.83 -4.51 -22.84
N TYR A 297 -5.47 -4.05 -21.64
CA TYR A 297 -6.31 -3.19 -20.82
C TYR A 297 -5.66 -1.81 -20.61
N GLN A 298 -6.46 -0.76 -20.42
CA GLN A 298 -5.94 0.59 -20.17
C GLN A 298 -5.03 0.59 -18.93
N HIS A 299 -3.81 1.11 -19.07
CA HIS A 299 -2.76 1.10 -18.05
C HIS A 299 -2.33 -0.28 -17.49
N GLY A 300 -2.84 -1.39 -18.04
CA GLY A 300 -2.69 -2.74 -17.48
C GLY A 300 -3.74 -3.11 -16.41
N LEU A 301 -4.79 -2.31 -16.22
CA LEU A 301 -5.83 -2.56 -15.21
C LEU A 301 -6.83 -3.63 -15.67
N LEU A 302 -6.76 -4.83 -15.10
CA LEU A 302 -7.63 -5.94 -15.50
C LEU A 302 -9.13 -5.63 -15.33
N GLN A 303 -9.50 -4.85 -14.32
CA GLN A 303 -10.91 -4.50 -14.02
C GLN A 303 -11.32 -3.15 -14.62
N SER A 304 -10.61 -2.61 -15.62
CA SER A 304 -10.93 -1.32 -16.22
C SER A 304 -12.32 -1.34 -16.88
N GLN A 305 -13.06 -0.25 -16.72
CA GLN A 305 -14.32 0.06 -17.38
C GLN A 305 -14.18 1.23 -18.38
N ALA A 306 -12.95 1.65 -18.69
CA ALA A 306 -12.67 2.70 -19.66
C ALA A 306 -13.42 2.45 -20.98
N SER A 307 -13.78 3.51 -21.69
CA SER A 307 -14.43 3.44 -23.01
C SER A 307 -13.45 3.12 -24.15
N ASP A 308 -12.18 3.48 -23.94
CA ASP A 308 -11.12 3.39 -24.92
C ASP A 308 -9.74 3.20 -24.25
N ILE A 309 -8.80 2.69 -25.02
CA ILE A 309 -7.37 2.63 -24.70
C ILE A 309 -6.62 3.38 -25.81
N SER A 310 -6.06 4.54 -25.46
CA SER A 310 -5.34 5.41 -26.41
C SER A 310 -6.16 5.71 -27.68
N GLY A 311 -7.46 6.01 -27.51
CA GLY A 311 -8.41 6.31 -28.60
C GLY A 311 -9.00 5.10 -29.32
N VAL A 312 -8.60 3.87 -28.97
CA VAL A 312 -9.17 2.64 -29.54
C VAL A 312 -10.28 2.14 -28.62
N ALA A 313 -11.50 2.02 -29.15
CA ALA A 313 -12.66 1.59 -28.37
C ALA A 313 -12.49 0.19 -27.76
N THR A 314 -12.83 0.05 -26.48
CA THR A 314 -12.73 -1.23 -25.75
C THR A 314 -14.05 -2.00 -25.75
N ILE A 315 -13.96 -3.32 -25.67
CA ILE A 315 -15.10 -4.23 -25.45
C ILE A 315 -14.86 -5.09 -24.20
N ASP A 316 -15.92 -5.71 -23.66
CA ASP A 316 -15.80 -6.67 -22.57
C ASP A 316 -14.94 -7.88 -22.99
N ASP A 317 -13.93 -8.22 -22.19
CA ASP A 317 -13.19 -9.46 -22.38
C ASP A 317 -14.08 -10.64 -21.99
N ASN A 318 -14.57 -11.35 -23.01
CA ASN A 318 -15.37 -12.57 -22.89
C ASN A 318 -14.56 -13.86 -23.16
N VAL A 319 -13.23 -13.75 -23.33
CA VAL A 319 -12.31 -14.89 -23.46
C VAL A 319 -11.98 -15.45 -22.07
N ARG A 320 -11.85 -14.56 -21.07
CA ARG A 320 -11.56 -14.91 -19.68
C ARG A 320 -12.85 -15.03 -18.85
N PRO A 321 -12.94 -15.94 -17.85
CA PRO A 321 -14.10 -16.04 -16.96
C PRO A 321 -14.13 -14.89 -15.94
N ASP A 322 -15.29 -14.60 -15.34
CA ASP A 322 -15.44 -13.51 -14.36
C ASP A 322 -14.47 -13.63 -13.17
N SER A 323 -14.15 -14.86 -12.74
CA SER A 323 -13.19 -15.13 -11.66
C SER A 323 -11.76 -14.64 -11.94
N TYR A 324 -11.41 -14.31 -13.18
CA TYR A 324 -10.12 -13.68 -13.52
C TYR A 324 -10.08 -12.20 -13.12
N PHE A 325 -11.24 -11.54 -13.14
CA PHE A 325 -11.47 -10.13 -12.85
C PHE A 325 -12.09 -9.87 -11.47
N ALA A 326 -12.57 -10.90 -10.79
CA ALA A 326 -13.22 -10.81 -9.49
C ALA A 326 -12.37 -10.08 -8.44
N TRP A 327 -12.97 -9.10 -7.73
CA TRP A 327 -12.34 -8.52 -6.54
C TRP A 327 -12.23 -9.56 -5.43
N TYR A 328 -13.30 -10.33 -5.19
CA TYR A 328 -13.38 -11.37 -4.17
C TYR A 328 -14.05 -12.63 -4.73
N GLU A 329 -13.92 -13.74 -4.01
CA GLU A 329 -14.50 -15.02 -4.40
C GLU A 329 -16.03 -14.94 -4.48
N GLY A 330 -16.58 -15.06 -5.70
CA GLY A 330 -18.01 -14.89 -5.99
C GLY A 330 -18.40 -13.55 -6.62
N ASP A 331 -17.48 -12.62 -6.83
CA ASP A 331 -17.72 -11.41 -7.63
C ASP A 331 -17.82 -11.76 -9.13
N ASN A 332 -18.97 -11.48 -9.73
CA ASN A 332 -19.28 -11.66 -11.15
C ASN A 332 -19.62 -10.33 -11.85
N THR A 333 -19.24 -9.19 -11.25
CA THR A 333 -19.65 -7.84 -11.69
C THR A 333 -18.47 -6.95 -12.08
N SER A 334 -17.24 -7.46 -12.09
CA SER A 334 -16.00 -6.69 -12.29
C SER A 334 -15.27 -7.01 -13.60
N ARG A 335 -15.94 -7.68 -14.54
CA ARG A 335 -15.40 -8.07 -15.86
C ARG A 335 -14.74 -6.89 -16.57
N GLY A 336 -13.48 -7.09 -16.97
CA GLY A 336 -12.67 -6.05 -17.61
C GLY A 336 -13.06 -5.71 -19.04
N LYS A 337 -12.82 -4.46 -19.41
CA LYS A 337 -12.87 -3.97 -20.80
C LYS A 337 -11.47 -3.73 -21.33
N GLY A 338 -11.25 -4.11 -22.59
CA GLY A 338 -9.97 -3.95 -23.27
C GLY A 338 -10.10 -4.08 -24.79
N VAL A 339 -8.95 -4.17 -25.45
CA VAL A 339 -8.87 -4.41 -26.91
C VAL A 339 -8.25 -5.78 -27.15
N ASN A 340 -8.88 -6.60 -28.00
CA ASN A 340 -8.30 -7.86 -28.45
C ASN A 340 -7.11 -7.56 -29.40
N TRP A 341 -5.90 -7.77 -28.90
CA TRP A 341 -4.64 -7.48 -29.57
C TRP A 341 -4.42 -8.29 -30.84
N MET A 342 -5.00 -9.49 -30.92
CA MET A 342 -4.85 -10.38 -32.08
C MET A 342 -5.73 -9.96 -33.27
N THR A 343 -6.88 -9.33 -33.00
CA THR A 343 -7.79 -8.81 -34.04
C THR A 343 -7.58 -7.32 -34.33
N ALA A 344 -6.85 -6.59 -33.48
CA ALA A 344 -6.57 -5.17 -33.66
C ALA A 344 -5.73 -4.88 -34.92
N THR A 345 -6.10 -3.82 -35.64
CA THR A 345 -5.36 -3.32 -36.80
C THR A 345 -3.96 -2.87 -36.43
N ALA A 346 -3.08 -2.72 -37.42
CA ALA A 346 -1.72 -2.24 -37.19
C ALA A 346 -1.70 -0.82 -36.58
N SER A 347 -2.61 0.05 -37.01
CA SER A 347 -2.78 1.42 -36.48
C SER A 347 -3.27 1.45 -35.04
N GLU A 348 -4.21 0.57 -34.66
CA GLU A 348 -4.70 0.49 -33.28
C GLU A 348 -3.62 -0.04 -32.34
N ARG A 349 -2.91 -1.11 -32.73
CA ARG A 349 -1.76 -1.63 -31.98
C ARG A 349 -0.66 -0.59 -31.81
N GLN A 350 -0.37 0.18 -32.87
CA GLN A 350 0.57 1.29 -32.81
C GLN A 350 0.11 2.37 -31.81
N SER A 351 -1.16 2.80 -31.85
CA SER A 351 -1.68 3.81 -30.90
C SER A 351 -1.53 3.37 -29.45
N ILE A 352 -1.94 2.13 -29.16
CA ILE A 352 -1.97 1.57 -27.80
C ILE A 352 -0.56 1.39 -27.22
N ALA A 353 0.39 0.81 -27.98
CA ALA A 353 1.73 0.51 -27.47
C ALA A 353 2.75 1.64 -27.65
N SER A 354 2.40 2.71 -28.37
CA SER A 354 3.17 3.97 -28.34
C SER A 354 2.98 4.72 -27.02
N ASP A 355 1.88 4.50 -26.29
CA ASP A 355 1.66 5.08 -24.96
C ASP A 355 2.32 4.21 -23.87
N PRO A 356 3.42 4.69 -23.25
CA PRO A 356 4.11 3.92 -22.21
C PRO A 356 3.27 3.70 -20.95
N LYS A 357 2.19 4.47 -20.72
CA LYS A 357 1.30 4.27 -19.58
C LYS A 357 0.56 2.95 -19.63
N ASN A 358 0.35 2.39 -20.83
CA ASN A 358 -0.30 1.09 -21.01
C ASN A 358 0.58 -0.10 -20.56
N ASN A 359 1.82 0.16 -20.13
CA ASN A 359 2.75 -0.84 -19.59
C ASN A 359 2.96 -2.06 -20.53
N LEU A 360 2.90 -1.81 -21.83
CA LEU A 360 3.16 -2.78 -22.90
C LEU A 360 4.62 -2.72 -23.32
N PHE A 361 5.23 -3.88 -23.51
CA PHE A 361 6.57 -4.00 -24.07
C PHE A 361 6.73 -5.24 -24.95
N PHE A 362 7.60 -5.14 -25.95
CA PHE A 362 7.98 -6.25 -26.81
C PHE A 362 9.22 -6.97 -26.27
N ASP A 363 9.19 -8.31 -26.17
CA ASP A 363 10.36 -9.12 -25.84
C ASP A 363 10.98 -9.69 -27.12
N ASP A 364 12.14 -9.13 -27.49
CA ASP A 364 12.93 -9.53 -28.66
C ASP A 364 13.32 -11.02 -28.66
N LYS A 365 13.35 -11.67 -27.48
CA LYS A 365 13.73 -13.09 -27.36
C LYS A 365 12.58 -14.05 -27.61
N THR A 366 11.35 -13.67 -27.27
CA THR A 366 10.16 -14.53 -27.48
C THR A 366 9.36 -14.12 -28.72
N GLY A 367 9.59 -12.91 -29.25
CA GLY A 367 8.83 -12.36 -30.36
C GLY A 367 7.40 -11.94 -29.98
N ARG A 368 7.11 -11.81 -28.67
CA ARG A 368 5.77 -11.58 -28.13
C ARG A 368 5.68 -10.22 -27.43
N PHE A 369 4.48 -9.66 -27.45
CA PHE A 369 4.11 -8.53 -26.59
C PHE A 369 3.75 -9.03 -25.20
N ASN A 370 4.12 -8.25 -24.19
CA ASN A 370 3.82 -8.49 -22.80
C ASN A 370 3.19 -7.23 -22.21
N GLN A 371 2.31 -7.39 -21.22
CA GLN A 371 1.74 -6.29 -20.45
C GLN A 371 2.04 -6.49 -18.97
N TRP A 372 2.47 -5.44 -18.28
CA TRP A 372 2.44 -5.43 -16.82
C TRP A 372 1.02 -5.08 -16.36
N CYS A 373 0.40 -5.97 -15.59
CA CYS A 373 -0.97 -5.85 -15.16
C CYS A 373 -1.09 -5.64 -13.65
N VAL A 374 -2.20 -4.99 -13.27
CA VAL A 374 -2.63 -4.80 -11.89
C VAL A 374 -4.11 -5.14 -11.79
N ARG A 375 -4.51 -5.82 -10.70
CA ARG A 375 -5.90 -5.95 -10.28
C ARG A 375 -6.07 -5.62 -8.80
N GLY A 376 -7.22 -5.07 -8.46
CA GLY A 376 -7.68 -5.02 -7.09
C GLY A 376 -8.19 -6.39 -6.63
N ARG A 377 -7.84 -6.78 -5.40
CA ARG A 377 -8.41 -7.94 -4.72
C ARG A 377 -8.80 -7.60 -3.30
N SER A 378 -9.87 -8.22 -2.83
CA SER A 378 -10.34 -8.19 -1.46
C SER A 378 -10.63 -9.60 -0.97
N PHE A 379 -10.46 -9.81 0.33
CA PHE A 379 -10.49 -11.11 0.97
C PHE A 379 -11.37 -11.06 2.19
N ALA A 380 -12.34 -11.98 2.26
CA ALA A 380 -13.13 -12.16 3.46
C ALA A 380 -12.23 -12.74 4.56
N GLY A 381 -12.28 -12.19 5.77
CA GLY A 381 -11.58 -12.77 6.91
C GLY A 381 -12.04 -14.21 7.15
N LEU A 382 -11.10 -15.16 7.29
CA LEU A 382 -11.47 -16.57 7.41
C LEU A 382 -12.28 -16.87 8.67
N GLY A 383 -11.94 -16.25 9.81
CA GLY A 383 -12.64 -16.42 11.09
C GLY A 383 -12.93 -15.09 11.78
N ASN A 384 -13.25 -15.17 13.08
CA ASN A 384 -13.49 -14.00 13.93
C ASN A 384 -12.17 -13.27 14.28
N GLY A 385 -12.22 -11.94 14.22
CA GLY A 385 -11.13 -11.03 14.55
C GLY A 385 -10.16 -10.73 13.42
N ASP A 386 -9.08 -10.04 13.76
CA ASP A 386 -8.12 -9.45 12.82
C ASP A 386 -7.21 -10.48 12.13
N TRP A 387 -6.57 -10.01 11.06
CA TRP A 387 -5.55 -10.71 10.29
C TRP A 387 -4.30 -11.02 11.13
N ASP A 388 -3.60 -12.12 10.86
CA ASP A 388 -2.40 -12.47 11.63
C ASP A 388 -1.18 -11.70 11.16
N ASN A 389 -1.10 -11.44 9.86
CA ASN A 389 -0.01 -10.71 9.27
C ASN A 389 -0.43 -10.01 7.97
N ILE A 390 -0.24 -8.70 7.93
CA ILE A 390 -0.47 -7.80 6.80
C ILE A 390 0.72 -6.86 6.55
N ASP A 391 1.82 -6.99 7.31
CA ASP A 391 3.04 -6.22 7.10
C ASP A 391 4.01 -6.97 6.18
N SER A 392 4.39 -6.33 5.07
CA SER A 392 5.31 -6.90 4.08
C SER A 392 6.76 -6.96 4.56
N GLU A 393 7.14 -6.17 5.57
CA GLU A 393 8.50 -6.20 6.14
C GLU A 393 8.65 -7.29 7.21
N SER A 394 7.58 -8.01 7.54
CA SER A 394 7.61 -9.15 8.45
C SER A 394 8.43 -10.36 7.94
N THR A 395 8.73 -11.27 8.86
CA THR A 395 9.33 -12.60 8.61
C THR A 395 8.30 -13.66 8.21
N SER A 396 7.05 -13.27 7.88
CA SER A 396 5.90 -14.16 7.74
C SER A 396 5.17 -14.03 6.38
N SER A 397 4.27 -14.97 6.07
CA SER A 397 3.38 -14.88 4.90
C SER A 397 2.22 -13.90 5.14
N LEU A 398 1.64 -13.33 4.09
CA LEU A 398 0.36 -12.61 4.18
C LEU A 398 -0.74 -13.60 4.59
N SER A 399 -1.41 -13.39 5.73
CA SER A 399 -2.30 -14.42 6.29
C SER A 399 -3.44 -13.92 7.18
N CYS A 400 -4.59 -14.57 7.02
CA CYS A 400 -5.72 -14.57 7.96
C CYS A 400 -6.05 -16.03 8.30
N LYS A 401 -5.38 -16.57 9.32
CA LYS A 401 -5.40 -17.96 9.80
C LYS A 401 -4.90 -19.03 8.81
N ALA A 402 -5.02 -18.77 7.50
CA ALA A 402 -4.29 -19.41 6.40
C ALA A 402 -3.63 -18.35 5.51
N ARG A 403 -2.78 -18.78 4.56
CA ARG A 403 -1.93 -17.88 3.75
C ARG A 403 -2.63 -17.46 2.46
N VAL A 404 -2.55 -16.19 2.10
CA VAL A 404 -3.15 -15.67 0.86
C VAL A 404 -2.39 -16.18 -0.37
N THR A 405 -3.14 -16.55 -1.41
CA THR A 405 -2.60 -17.06 -2.68
C THR A 405 -2.47 -15.99 -3.75
N ALA A 406 -1.42 -16.11 -4.54
CA ALA A 406 -1.27 -15.39 -5.80
C ALA A 406 -2.03 -16.12 -6.91
N GLN A 407 -2.84 -15.36 -7.63
CA GLN A 407 -3.59 -15.85 -8.78
C GLN A 407 -2.86 -15.53 -10.09
N GLY A 408 -2.18 -14.38 -10.18
CA GLY A 408 -1.58 -13.84 -11.40
C GLY A 408 -2.39 -14.14 -12.68
N VAL A 409 -1.77 -14.81 -13.66
CA VAL A 409 -2.35 -15.19 -14.97
C VAL A 409 -3.40 -16.32 -14.93
N LEU A 410 -3.76 -16.85 -13.76
CA LEU A 410 -4.69 -17.97 -13.64
C LEU A 410 -6.16 -17.50 -13.58
N ASN A 411 -7.03 -18.23 -14.26
CA ASN A 411 -8.47 -17.95 -14.34
C ASN A 411 -9.17 -17.96 -12.97
N THR A 412 -8.77 -18.86 -12.08
CA THR A 412 -9.35 -19.08 -10.75
C THR A 412 -8.27 -19.69 -9.86
N VAL A 413 -8.20 -19.27 -8.59
CA VAL A 413 -7.34 -19.87 -7.55
C VAL A 413 -8.09 -19.80 -6.22
N GLU A 414 -7.97 -20.83 -5.37
CA GLU A 414 -8.47 -20.79 -3.99
C GLU A 414 -7.82 -19.63 -3.23
N SER A 415 -8.61 -18.73 -2.65
CA SER A 415 -8.11 -17.48 -2.04
C SER A 415 -7.07 -17.68 -0.92
N PHE A 416 -7.10 -18.85 -0.26
CA PHE A 416 -6.23 -19.19 0.87
C PHE A 416 -5.66 -20.61 0.76
N HIS A 417 -4.39 -20.77 1.12
CA HIS A 417 -3.68 -22.06 1.11
C HIS A 417 -3.24 -22.45 2.52
N LYS A 418 -3.52 -23.70 2.92
CA LYS A 418 -3.30 -24.20 4.28
C LYS A 418 -1.84 -24.47 4.62
N THR A 419 -1.10 -25.12 3.71
CA THR A 419 0.30 -25.51 3.95
C THR A 419 1.28 -24.43 3.48
N SER A 420 2.53 -24.51 3.93
CA SER A 420 3.64 -23.59 3.62
C SER A 420 4.18 -23.69 2.19
N ASN A 421 3.30 -23.90 1.20
CA ASN A 421 3.65 -23.95 -0.21
C ASN A 421 4.13 -22.58 -0.70
N SER A 422 5.45 -22.41 -0.66
CA SER A 422 6.11 -21.13 -0.93
C SER A 422 5.99 -20.68 -2.39
N ALA A 423 5.59 -21.57 -3.30
CA ALA A 423 5.46 -21.26 -4.73
C ALA A 423 4.25 -20.35 -5.02
N VAL A 424 3.11 -20.58 -4.39
CA VAL A 424 1.82 -19.92 -4.75
C VAL A 424 1.30 -18.94 -3.71
N THR A 425 1.95 -18.81 -2.56
CA THR A 425 1.53 -17.92 -1.46
C THR A 425 2.40 -16.66 -1.41
N PHE A 426 1.84 -15.58 -0.85
CA PHE A 426 2.52 -14.30 -0.67
C PHE A 426 3.37 -14.26 0.63
N HIS A 427 4.65 -13.90 0.52
CA HIS A 427 5.61 -13.84 1.63
C HIS A 427 6.16 -12.43 1.85
N GLY A 428 6.38 -12.08 3.12
CA GLY A 428 7.09 -10.87 3.51
C GLY A 428 8.58 -10.95 3.13
N LYS A 429 9.22 -9.79 3.09
CA LYS A 429 10.60 -9.58 2.64
C LYS A 429 11.63 -10.34 3.47
N HIS A 430 11.40 -10.48 4.77
CA HIS A 430 12.34 -11.13 5.69
C HIS A 430 12.06 -12.65 5.85
N TYR A 431 11.22 -13.23 4.98
CA TYR A 431 10.96 -14.67 4.96
C TYR A 431 12.18 -15.47 4.44
N ALA A 432 12.64 -16.45 5.21
CA ALA A 432 13.92 -17.14 4.99
C ALA A 432 14.09 -17.87 3.64
N ARG A 433 13.00 -18.11 2.89
CA ARG A 433 13.06 -18.71 1.55
C ARG A 433 13.05 -17.70 0.40
N THR A 434 12.62 -16.47 0.63
CA THR A 434 12.56 -15.43 -0.41
C THR A 434 13.77 -14.49 -0.39
N SER A 435 14.52 -14.45 0.71
CA SER A 435 15.86 -13.83 0.77
C SER A 435 16.87 -14.43 -0.22
N MET A 436 16.61 -15.62 -0.76
CA MET A 436 17.40 -16.27 -1.82
C MET A 436 16.93 -15.94 -3.26
N LEU A 437 15.87 -15.14 -3.42
CA LEU A 437 15.33 -14.73 -4.73
C LEU A 437 15.75 -13.28 -5.06
N LYS A 438 15.89 -12.96 -6.35
CA LYS A 438 16.33 -11.62 -6.78
C LYS A 438 15.35 -10.53 -6.32
N GLN A 439 15.84 -9.67 -5.44
CA GLN A 439 15.25 -8.40 -4.98
C GLN A 439 13.77 -8.50 -4.56
N HIS A 440 13.55 -8.80 -3.27
CA HIS A 440 12.34 -8.32 -2.60
C HIS A 440 12.31 -6.79 -2.62
N GLN A 441 11.13 -6.23 -2.87
CA GLN A 441 10.90 -4.80 -2.91
C GLN A 441 10.19 -4.38 -1.64
N LYS A 442 10.67 -3.30 -1.01
CA LYS A 442 10.13 -2.75 0.24
C LYS A 442 8.64 -2.39 0.04
N GLY A 443 7.79 -2.77 0.99
CA GLY A 443 6.35 -2.53 0.91
C GLY A 443 5.55 -3.54 0.07
N LEU A 444 6.14 -4.65 -0.39
CA LEU A 444 5.43 -5.69 -1.14
C LEU A 444 5.62 -7.08 -0.54
N PHE A 445 4.51 -7.82 -0.45
CA PHE A 445 4.60 -9.27 -0.42
C PHE A 445 4.91 -9.80 -1.82
N ARG A 446 5.61 -10.93 -1.91
CA ARG A 446 5.96 -11.59 -3.17
C ARG A 446 5.68 -13.08 -3.12
N THR A 447 5.34 -13.69 -4.25
CA THR A 447 5.44 -15.14 -4.42
C THR A 447 6.89 -15.65 -4.39
N GLY A 448 7.07 -16.93 -4.11
CA GLY A 448 8.30 -17.63 -4.46
C GLY A 448 8.41 -17.92 -5.96
N ILE A 449 8.92 -19.08 -6.31
CA ILE A 449 9.00 -19.56 -7.71
C ILE A 449 7.60 -20.00 -8.16
N SER A 450 6.82 -19.06 -8.69
CA SER A 450 5.44 -19.27 -9.14
C SER A 450 5.32 -19.26 -10.67
N ASN A 451 4.54 -20.19 -11.23
CA ASN A 451 4.06 -20.07 -12.62
C ASN A 451 2.90 -19.05 -12.76
N SER A 452 2.49 -18.40 -11.67
CA SER A 452 1.40 -17.41 -11.68
C SER A 452 1.74 -16.13 -12.45
N ALA A 453 3.01 -15.85 -12.73
CA ALA A 453 3.44 -14.65 -13.46
C ALA A 453 4.69 -14.93 -14.31
N LEU A 454 4.87 -14.16 -15.38
CA LEU A 454 6.09 -14.24 -16.20
C LEU A 454 7.32 -13.99 -15.31
N GLY A 455 8.30 -14.91 -15.34
CA GLY A 455 9.52 -14.81 -14.53
C GLY A 455 9.34 -14.94 -13.01
N GLY A 456 8.16 -15.34 -12.50
CA GLY A 456 7.89 -15.40 -11.06
C GLY A 456 7.78 -14.02 -10.40
N GLU A 457 7.29 -13.04 -11.15
CA GLU A 457 7.13 -11.65 -10.73
C GLU A 457 5.69 -11.33 -10.30
N CYS A 458 5.16 -12.03 -9.29
CA CYS A 458 3.86 -11.71 -8.71
C CYS A 458 4.00 -11.06 -7.33
N TYR A 459 3.39 -9.89 -7.17
CA TYR A 459 3.49 -9.05 -5.99
C TYR A 459 2.11 -8.69 -5.43
N PHE A 460 2.01 -8.47 -4.12
CA PHE A 460 0.81 -7.95 -3.48
C PHE A 460 1.13 -6.73 -2.59
N LEU A 461 0.40 -5.63 -2.83
CA LEU A 461 0.40 -4.42 -2.01
C LEU A 461 -0.88 -4.39 -1.17
N VAL A 462 -0.78 -4.61 0.14
CA VAL A 462 -1.90 -4.42 1.07
C VAL A 462 -2.22 -2.94 1.16
N CYS A 463 -3.50 -2.57 1.06
CA CYS A 463 -3.95 -1.18 1.11
C CYS A 463 -4.82 -0.87 2.34
N GLY A 464 -5.44 -1.87 2.99
CA GLY A 464 -6.14 -1.66 4.25
C GLY A 464 -7.01 -2.82 4.71
N THR A 465 -7.64 -2.65 5.86
CA THR A 465 -8.60 -3.60 6.45
C THR A 465 -9.94 -2.93 6.77
N VAL A 466 -11.02 -3.70 6.67
CA VAL A 466 -12.40 -3.25 6.82
C VAL A 466 -13.16 -4.21 7.75
N ASN A 467 -13.60 -3.71 8.89
CA ASN A 467 -14.48 -4.41 9.81
C ASN A 467 -15.87 -4.58 9.18
N ARG A 468 -16.47 -5.77 9.29
CA ARG A 468 -17.81 -6.04 8.75
C ARG A 468 -18.83 -6.27 9.85
N LEU A 469 -19.85 -5.42 9.87
CA LEU A 469 -21.12 -5.71 10.53
C LEU A 469 -21.82 -6.90 9.83
N ASN A 470 -22.69 -7.59 10.56
CA ASN A 470 -23.34 -8.82 10.12
C ASN A 470 -24.87 -8.69 10.05
N LYS A 471 -25.51 -9.64 9.34
CA LYS A 471 -26.96 -9.68 9.09
C LYS A 471 -27.77 -10.27 10.26
N GLY A 472 -27.18 -10.42 11.44
CA GLY A 472 -27.87 -10.81 12.65
C GLY A 472 -28.54 -9.61 13.34
N GLY A 473 -29.39 -9.90 14.33
CA GLY A 473 -30.00 -8.90 15.21
C GLY A 473 -28.95 -8.23 16.08
N TYR A 474 -29.08 -6.92 16.32
CA TYR A 474 -28.16 -6.21 17.21
C TYR A 474 -28.45 -6.51 18.70
N HIS A 475 -27.42 -6.85 19.46
CA HIS A 475 -27.47 -6.92 20.92
C HIS A 475 -26.09 -6.64 21.54
N PRO A 476 -25.96 -5.77 22.56
CA PRO A 476 -24.66 -5.34 23.12
C PRO A 476 -23.77 -6.48 23.66
N SER A 477 -24.37 -7.59 24.09
CA SER A 477 -23.66 -8.71 24.75
C SER A 477 -23.49 -9.95 23.88
N PHE A 478 -24.41 -10.17 22.93
CA PHE A 478 -24.54 -11.43 22.17
C PHE A 478 -24.21 -11.28 20.69
N ASN A 479 -24.49 -10.12 20.08
CA ASN A 479 -24.09 -9.83 18.71
C ASN A 479 -23.84 -8.31 18.55
N PRO A 480 -22.71 -7.80 19.06
CA PRO A 480 -22.37 -6.38 19.01
C PRO A 480 -22.07 -5.89 17.58
N GLN A 481 -21.87 -6.79 16.62
CA GLN A 481 -21.72 -6.51 15.19
C GLN A 481 -23.04 -6.69 14.40
N GLY A 482 -24.14 -7.04 15.07
CA GLY A 482 -25.46 -7.13 14.46
C GLY A 482 -26.03 -5.77 14.08
N THR A 483 -27.02 -5.80 13.18
CA THR A 483 -27.62 -4.62 12.53
C THR A 483 -29.13 -4.72 12.35
N ARG A 484 -29.70 -5.93 12.35
CA ARG A 484 -31.13 -6.13 12.15
C ARG A 484 -31.94 -5.78 13.39
N LEU A 485 -33.15 -5.29 13.14
CA LEU A 485 -34.20 -5.21 14.14
C LEU A 485 -34.69 -6.62 14.50
N LEU A 486 -35.30 -6.73 15.67
CA LEU A 486 -36.02 -7.93 16.07
C LEU A 486 -37.47 -7.90 15.59
N THR A 487 -38.07 -9.08 15.41
CA THR A 487 -39.51 -9.24 15.28
C THR A 487 -40.18 -8.87 16.61
N ASN A 488 -41.28 -8.12 16.56
CA ASN A 488 -41.95 -7.73 17.82
C ASN A 488 -42.57 -8.94 18.54
N GLU A 489 -43.07 -9.91 17.77
CA GLU A 489 -43.54 -11.22 18.25
C GLU A 489 -42.80 -12.32 17.47
N TYR A 490 -42.53 -13.46 18.12
CA TYR A 490 -41.81 -14.58 17.50
C TYR A 490 -42.50 -15.06 16.21
N GLY A 491 -41.77 -15.06 15.09
CA GLY A 491 -42.27 -15.43 13.77
C GLY A 491 -43.13 -14.36 13.06
N ASN A 492 -43.37 -13.20 13.68
CA ASN A 492 -44.19 -12.13 13.11
C ASN A 492 -43.33 -10.94 12.62
N HIS A 493 -43.23 -10.81 11.30
CA HIS A 493 -42.47 -9.75 10.64
C HIS A 493 -43.24 -8.43 10.46
N ALA A 494 -44.53 -8.37 10.83
CA ALA A 494 -45.38 -7.20 10.59
C ALA A 494 -45.01 -5.97 11.45
N THR A 495 -44.34 -6.17 12.59
CA THR A 495 -43.82 -5.08 13.44
C THR A 495 -42.41 -5.40 13.93
N SER A 496 -41.58 -4.37 14.07
CA SER A 496 -40.14 -4.49 14.37
C SER A 496 -39.76 -3.68 15.61
N ALA A 497 -38.75 -4.15 16.34
CA ALA A 497 -38.30 -3.51 17.58
C ALA A 497 -36.76 -3.57 17.75
N THR A 498 -36.23 -2.69 18.58
CA THR A 498 -34.88 -2.86 19.15
C THR A 498 -34.88 -3.99 20.20
N TRP A 499 -33.69 -4.51 20.55
CA TRP A 499 -33.56 -5.62 21.51
C TRP A 499 -34.26 -5.35 22.86
N PHE A 500 -34.26 -4.10 23.30
CA PHE A 500 -34.87 -3.67 24.57
C PHE A 500 -36.37 -3.32 24.46
N ASN A 501 -36.91 -3.12 23.25
CA ASN A 501 -38.32 -2.76 23.01
C ASN A 501 -39.20 -3.90 22.48
N GLY A 502 -38.64 -5.05 22.10
CA GLY A 502 -39.45 -6.20 21.65
C GLY A 502 -40.47 -6.67 22.71
N SER A 503 -41.54 -7.34 22.28
CA SER A 503 -42.52 -7.90 23.22
C SER A 503 -41.90 -9.00 24.09
N GLY A 504 -42.62 -9.38 25.17
CA GLY A 504 -42.18 -10.43 26.09
C GLY A 504 -41.94 -11.79 25.43
N THR A 505 -42.61 -12.10 24.31
CA THR A 505 -42.43 -13.38 23.61
C THR A 505 -41.09 -13.43 22.88
N THR A 506 -40.74 -12.43 22.06
CA THR A 506 -39.43 -12.39 21.40
C THR A 506 -38.28 -12.26 22.40
N LYS A 507 -38.44 -11.44 23.45
CA LYS A 507 -37.43 -11.26 24.50
C LYS A 507 -37.04 -12.56 25.21
N ALA A 508 -37.97 -13.50 25.38
CA ALA A 508 -37.69 -14.80 25.99
C ALA A 508 -36.67 -15.65 25.20
N TYR A 509 -36.46 -15.38 23.91
CA TYR A 509 -35.49 -16.06 23.06
C TYR A 509 -34.13 -15.34 22.98
N LEU A 510 -33.98 -14.14 23.58
CA LEU A 510 -32.72 -13.38 23.59
C LEU A 510 -31.78 -13.88 24.69
N ASN A 511 -31.14 -15.02 24.44
CA ASN A 511 -30.30 -15.73 25.41
C ASN A 511 -28.92 -16.14 24.88
N SER A 512 -28.64 -15.94 23.58
CA SER A 512 -27.45 -16.46 22.91
C SER A 512 -27.15 -15.69 21.62
N THR A 513 -25.93 -15.82 21.09
CA THR A 513 -25.58 -15.32 19.75
C THR A 513 -26.42 -16.00 18.67
N GLN A 514 -26.69 -17.31 18.80
CA GLN A 514 -27.48 -18.09 17.85
C GLN A 514 -28.89 -17.51 17.63
N SER A 515 -29.59 -17.09 18.69
CA SER A 515 -30.95 -16.57 18.55
C SER A 515 -31.02 -15.27 17.74
N LEU A 516 -29.91 -14.53 17.67
CA LEU A 516 -29.78 -13.32 16.84
C LEU A 516 -29.48 -13.61 15.37
N PHE A 517 -29.49 -14.87 14.96
CA PHE A 517 -29.52 -15.30 13.55
C PHE A 517 -30.73 -16.20 13.22
N ASP A 518 -31.66 -16.38 14.16
CA ASP A 518 -32.94 -17.05 13.90
C ASP A 518 -33.87 -16.12 13.10
N PRO A 519 -34.30 -16.49 11.87
CA PRO A 519 -35.19 -15.67 11.07
C PRO A 519 -36.57 -15.43 11.72
N ASN A 520 -36.98 -16.20 12.73
CA ASN A 520 -38.21 -15.94 13.49
C ASN A 520 -38.03 -14.83 14.54
N VAL A 521 -36.80 -14.56 14.96
CA VAL A 521 -36.42 -13.57 16.00
C VAL A 521 -35.94 -12.26 15.37
N VAL A 522 -35.31 -12.31 14.19
CA VAL A 522 -34.79 -11.12 13.50
C VAL A 522 -35.64 -10.74 12.28
N ASN A 523 -35.94 -9.45 12.11
CA ASN A 523 -36.60 -9.01 10.90
C ASN A 523 -35.61 -8.97 9.73
N THR A 524 -35.65 -10.00 8.88
CA THR A 524 -34.79 -10.17 7.71
C THR A 524 -34.89 -9.03 6.68
N ALA A 525 -35.98 -8.27 6.70
CA ALA A 525 -36.20 -7.08 5.87
C ALA A 525 -35.57 -5.78 6.44
N SER A 526 -34.78 -5.86 7.52
CA SER A 526 -34.11 -4.72 8.15
C SER A 526 -32.58 -4.82 8.13
N GLY A 527 -31.89 -3.72 8.47
CA GLY A 527 -30.46 -3.66 8.77
C GLY A 527 -29.55 -3.37 7.56
N PHE A 528 -30.12 -2.93 6.43
CA PHE A 528 -29.41 -2.73 5.17
C PHE A 528 -29.80 -1.42 4.46
N ILE A 529 -29.00 -0.99 3.47
CA ILE A 529 -29.23 0.23 2.70
C ILE A 529 -30.55 0.09 1.91
N GLY A 530 -31.52 0.94 2.23
CA GLY A 530 -32.85 0.90 1.62
C GLY A 530 -33.88 0.04 2.36
N ASP A 531 -33.61 -0.40 3.60
CA ASP A 531 -34.59 -1.15 4.40
C ASP A 531 -35.89 -0.39 4.73
N GLY A 532 -35.92 0.94 4.58
CA GLY A 532 -37.10 1.78 4.76
C GLY A 532 -37.54 1.99 6.21
N PHE A 533 -36.86 1.39 7.21
CA PHE A 533 -37.24 1.52 8.61
C PHE A 533 -36.73 2.84 9.21
N SER A 534 -37.61 3.59 9.87
CA SER A 534 -37.26 4.82 10.60
C SER A 534 -36.47 4.55 11.88
N ILE A 535 -36.79 3.44 12.57
CA ILE A 535 -35.99 2.93 13.69
C ILE A 535 -34.83 2.10 13.15
N LYS A 536 -33.64 2.24 13.74
CA LYS A 536 -32.49 1.37 13.49
C LYS A 536 -32.20 0.53 14.74
N ALA A 537 -31.68 -0.68 14.56
CA ALA A 537 -31.47 -1.59 15.68
C ALA A 537 -30.30 -1.18 16.58
N ARG A 538 -29.25 -0.62 15.95
CA ARG A 538 -28.06 -0.12 16.62
C ARG A 538 -28.24 1.32 17.11
N PRO A 539 -27.67 1.72 18.26
CA PRO A 539 -27.67 3.10 18.73
C PRO A 539 -27.00 4.10 17.76
N ASP A 540 -26.13 3.61 16.88
CA ASP A 540 -25.41 4.39 15.87
C ASP A 540 -26.02 4.35 14.46
N GLY A 541 -27.18 3.69 14.31
CA GLY A 541 -27.88 3.61 13.04
C GLY A 541 -27.25 2.73 11.96
N ARG A 542 -26.15 2.01 12.24
CA ARG A 542 -25.34 1.36 11.20
C ARG A 542 -25.96 0.08 10.60
N LEU A 543 -25.57 -0.20 9.35
CA LEU A 543 -26.14 -1.19 8.44
C LEU A 543 -25.06 -2.18 7.96
N PHE A 544 -25.42 -3.41 7.57
CA PHE A 544 -24.43 -4.48 7.32
C PHE A 544 -23.73 -4.42 5.95
N ASP A 545 -24.43 -3.89 4.96
CA ASP A 545 -23.99 -3.73 3.58
C ASP A 545 -23.20 -2.44 3.38
N ALA A 546 -23.44 -1.44 4.24
CA ALA A 546 -22.68 -0.20 4.31
C ALA A 546 -21.22 -0.39 4.78
N ILE A 547 -20.33 0.45 4.25
CA ILE A 547 -18.93 0.61 4.64
C ILE A 547 -18.77 2.00 5.25
N TYR A 548 -18.30 2.07 6.50
CA TYR A 548 -18.13 3.35 7.21
C TYR A 548 -16.69 3.89 7.12
N ALA A 549 -16.53 5.21 7.21
CA ALA A 549 -15.21 5.84 7.25
C ALA A 549 -14.44 5.59 8.57
N SER A 550 -15.17 5.19 9.62
CA SER A 550 -14.63 4.67 10.89
C SER A 550 -14.64 3.14 10.94
N GLY A 551 -13.73 2.53 11.69
CA GLY A 551 -13.51 1.08 11.78
C GLY A 551 -14.60 0.23 12.45
N GLN A 552 -15.73 0.77 12.91
CA GLN A 552 -16.86 -0.05 13.37
C GLN A 552 -17.85 -0.23 12.21
N GLY A 553 -17.78 -1.36 11.50
CA GLY A 553 -18.43 -1.58 10.21
C GLY A 553 -17.73 -0.94 9.02
N GLY A 554 -16.46 -0.56 9.16
CA GLY A 554 -15.78 0.25 8.15
C GLY A 554 -14.27 0.13 8.21
N VAL A 555 -13.57 1.09 7.62
CA VAL A 555 -12.11 1.03 7.43
C VAL A 555 -11.39 1.08 8.78
N CYS A 556 -10.75 -0.02 9.20
CA CYS A 556 -9.90 -0.04 10.40
C CYS A 556 -8.50 0.48 10.11
N ARG A 557 -7.86 0.02 9.03
CA ARG A 557 -6.52 0.49 8.63
C ARG A 557 -6.53 1.03 7.21
N ASP A 558 -5.89 2.17 7.02
CA ASP A 558 -5.55 2.72 5.70
C ASP A 558 -4.02 2.65 5.56
N MET A 559 -3.54 1.64 4.83
CA MET A 559 -2.12 1.31 4.67
C MET A 559 -1.55 1.84 3.35
N ARG A 560 -2.23 2.80 2.72
CA ARG A 560 -1.82 3.42 1.44
C ARG A 560 -0.69 4.42 1.65
N TYR A 561 0.48 3.93 2.00
CA TYR A 561 1.66 4.76 2.23
C TYR A 561 2.22 5.34 0.92
N ALA A 562 2.79 6.54 1.01
CA ALA A 562 3.47 7.18 -0.11
C ALA A 562 4.74 6.40 -0.50
N ALA A 563 4.96 6.16 -1.79
CA ALA A 563 6.18 5.54 -2.32
C ALA A 563 7.42 6.45 -2.16
N GLN A 564 7.18 7.77 -2.06
CA GLN A 564 8.18 8.75 -1.68
C GLN A 564 8.43 8.68 -0.16
N GLY A 565 9.70 8.76 0.24
CA GLY A 565 10.07 8.74 1.65
C GLY A 565 9.71 10.03 2.37
N LEU A 566 9.22 9.91 3.60
CA LEU A 566 8.94 11.03 4.49
C LEU A 566 10.24 11.76 4.88
N SER A 567 10.16 13.09 4.92
CA SER A 567 11.11 13.96 5.59
C SER A 567 10.79 14.10 7.09
N LEU A 568 11.68 14.74 7.85
CA LEU A 568 11.38 15.10 9.24
C LEU A 568 10.24 16.12 9.33
N ASP A 569 10.13 17.04 8.36
CA ASP A 569 9.04 18.04 8.30
C ASP A 569 7.68 17.36 8.08
N ASP A 570 7.62 16.29 7.28
CA ASP A 570 6.41 15.48 7.11
C ASP A 570 6.01 14.80 8.44
N ILE A 571 6.98 14.29 9.20
CA ILE A 571 6.74 13.68 10.51
C ILE A 571 6.23 14.74 11.51
N VAL A 572 6.77 15.97 11.49
CA VAL A 572 6.27 17.09 12.31
C VAL A 572 4.84 17.49 11.92
N ALA A 573 4.52 17.50 10.62
CA ALA A 573 3.16 17.76 10.15
C ALA A 573 2.16 16.65 10.54
N LEU A 574 2.63 15.41 10.71
CA LEU A 574 1.84 14.28 11.20
C LEU A 574 1.70 14.29 12.73
N ASP A 575 2.75 14.66 13.48
CA ASP A 575 2.71 14.92 14.93
C ASP A 575 1.64 15.96 15.29
N LEU A 576 1.54 17.05 14.52
CA LEU A 576 0.48 18.05 14.70
C LEU A 576 -0.94 17.45 14.53
N LYS A 577 -1.13 16.53 13.57
CA LYS A 577 -2.43 15.81 13.40
C LYS A 577 -2.71 14.85 14.55
N VAL A 578 -1.69 14.26 15.16
CA VAL A 578 -1.86 13.42 16.37
C VAL A 578 -2.23 14.29 17.57
N LYS A 579 -1.46 15.35 17.84
CA LYS A 579 -1.72 16.30 18.94
C LYS A 579 -3.09 16.96 18.83
N SER A 580 -3.49 17.43 17.65
CA SER A 580 -4.81 18.04 17.41
C SER A 580 -6.00 17.06 17.38
N GLY A 581 -5.79 15.77 17.68
CA GLY A 581 -6.86 14.78 17.65
C GLY A 581 -7.43 14.52 16.25
N GLN A 582 -6.73 14.88 15.17
CA GLN A 582 -7.16 14.61 13.79
C GLN A 582 -6.77 13.21 13.30
N ALA A 583 -5.61 12.68 13.72
CA ALA A 583 -5.18 11.32 13.40
C ALA A 583 -6.26 10.29 13.76
N ARG A 584 -6.48 9.27 12.92
CA ARG A 584 -7.65 8.37 13.05
C ARG A 584 -7.63 7.57 14.34
N GLY A 585 -6.46 7.10 14.77
CA GLY A 585 -6.33 6.16 15.88
C GLY A 585 -6.84 4.77 15.51
N ASN A 586 -6.45 3.78 16.30
CA ASN A 586 -6.77 2.37 16.13
C ASN A 586 -6.61 1.68 17.50
N GLU A 587 -7.65 0.99 17.96
CA GLU A 587 -7.59 0.17 19.17
C GLU A 587 -8.49 -1.06 19.05
N LYS A 588 -8.23 -2.06 19.87
CA LYS A 588 -9.10 -3.24 19.99
C LYS A 588 -10.21 -2.96 20.99
N LEU A 589 -11.42 -3.41 20.65
CA LEU A 589 -12.54 -3.38 21.58
C LEU A 589 -12.30 -4.31 22.78
N CYS A 590 -12.89 -3.98 23.93
CA CYS A 590 -12.88 -4.80 25.12
C CYS A 590 -14.30 -5.30 25.45
N LYS A 591 -14.37 -6.48 26.06
CA LYS A 591 -15.59 -7.05 26.65
C LYS A 591 -15.43 -7.08 28.17
N THR A 592 -16.23 -6.32 28.88
CA THR A 592 -16.32 -6.41 30.34
C THR A 592 -17.13 -7.63 30.74
N MET A 593 -16.66 -8.36 31.73
CA MET A 593 -17.34 -9.50 32.35
C MET A 593 -17.25 -9.36 33.87
N ILE A 594 -18.30 -9.79 34.58
CA ILE A 594 -18.35 -9.78 36.04
C ILE A 594 -18.27 -11.24 36.52
N LEU A 595 -17.40 -11.50 37.49
CA LEU A 595 -17.25 -12.83 38.10
C LEU A 595 -17.21 -12.72 39.62
N LYS A 596 -18.10 -13.45 40.31
CA LYS A 596 -18.00 -13.68 41.77
C LYS A 596 -17.21 -14.93 42.08
N ASP A 597 -16.13 -14.81 42.84
CA ASP A 597 -15.37 -15.96 43.29
C ASP A 597 -14.72 -15.83 44.67
N THR A 598 -14.44 -16.98 45.27
CA THR A 598 -13.79 -17.07 46.58
C THR A 598 -12.28 -17.15 46.40
N VAL A 599 -11.57 -16.23 47.05
CA VAL A 599 -10.11 -16.18 47.04
C VAL A 599 -9.56 -17.46 47.68
N THR A 600 -8.85 -18.26 46.90
CA THR A 600 -8.25 -19.52 47.37
C THR A 600 -7.03 -19.23 48.24
N ASN A 601 -6.18 -18.29 47.84
CA ASN A 601 -4.99 -17.89 48.62
C ASN A 601 -4.58 -16.43 48.29
N VAL A 602 -3.78 -15.81 49.15
CA VAL A 602 -3.27 -14.44 48.99
C VAL A 602 -1.77 -14.41 49.19
N THR A 603 -1.03 -13.75 48.30
CA THR A 603 0.43 -13.55 48.44
C THR A 603 0.84 -12.11 48.12
N SER A 604 2.09 -11.77 48.42
CA SER A 604 2.68 -10.43 48.20
C SER A 604 3.84 -10.54 47.22
N LYS A 605 3.88 -9.69 46.17
CA LYS A 605 4.94 -9.73 45.16
C LYS A 605 6.05 -8.71 45.45
N SER A 606 5.66 -7.52 45.92
CA SER A 606 6.51 -6.38 46.22
C SER A 606 5.78 -5.46 47.20
N ALA A 607 6.44 -4.37 47.66
CA ALA A 607 5.73 -3.29 48.32
C ALA A 607 4.60 -2.77 47.42
N GLY A 608 3.43 -2.45 47.99
CA GLY A 608 2.25 -1.96 47.29
C GLY A 608 1.42 -2.98 46.47
N ILE A 609 1.98 -4.16 46.11
CA ILE A 609 1.29 -5.12 45.21
C ILE A 609 0.99 -6.45 45.91
N LYS A 610 -0.31 -6.79 45.97
CA LYS A 610 -0.82 -8.09 46.41
C LYS A 610 -1.32 -8.91 45.23
N VAL A 611 -1.49 -10.21 45.49
CA VAL A 611 -1.97 -11.19 44.51
C VAL A 611 -3.06 -12.05 45.13
N LEU A 612 -4.24 -12.08 44.53
CA LEU A 612 -5.30 -13.03 44.84
C LEU A 612 -5.15 -14.26 43.94
N ILE A 613 -5.31 -15.45 44.50
CA ILE A 613 -5.17 -16.72 43.79
C ILE A 613 -6.53 -17.41 43.76
N PHE A 614 -6.94 -17.91 42.58
CA PHE A 614 -8.22 -18.55 42.31
C PHE A 614 -8.06 -19.87 41.56
N ASN A 615 -9.03 -20.77 41.71
CA ASN A 615 -9.15 -21.97 40.90
C ASN A 615 -9.62 -21.63 39.48
N LYS A 616 -9.31 -22.50 38.51
CA LYS A 616 -9.67 -22.28 37.10
C LYS A 616 -11.16 -22.27 36.79
N ASP A 617 -11.98 -22.98 37.56
CA ASP A 617 -13.27 -23.50 37.06
C ASP A 617 -14.23 -22.37 36.66
N LYS A 618 -14.22 -21.27 37.43
CA LYS A 618 -14.97 -20.06 37.08
C LYS A 618 -14.24 -19.17 36.07
N PHE A 619 -12.91 -19.05 36.13
CA PHE A 619 -12.14 -18.28 35.15
C PHE A 619 -12.20 -18.85 33.73
N ALA A 620 -12.39 -20.17 33.58
CA ALA A 620 -12.61 -20.81 32.29
C ALA A 620 -13.85 -20.25 31.56
N THR A 621 -14.89 -19.84 32.30
CA THR A 621 -16.11 -19.24 31.73
C THR A 621 -15.87 -17.86 31.09
N LEU A 622 -14.80 -17.17 31.49
CA LEU A 622 -14.41 -15.88 30.92
C LEU A 622 -13.70 -16.03 29.55
N GLY A 623 -13.38 -17.27 29.15
CA GLY A 623 -12.71 -17.58 27.88
C GLY A 623 -11.42 -16.79 27.68
N LEU A 624 -10.62 -16.57 28.73
CA LEU A 624 -9.38 -15.82 28.64
C LEU A 624 -8.33 -16.66 27.88
N ASP A 625 -7.78 -16.10 26.80
CA ASP A 625 -6.88 -16.81 25.88
C ASP A 625 -5.62 -17.35 26.60
N VAL A 626 -5.49 -18.67 26.69
CA VAL A 626 -4.32 -19.36 27.27
C VAL A 626 -3.30 -19.69 26.17
N HIS A 627 -2.42 -18.74 25.82
CA HIS A 627 -1.26 -19.03 24.97
C HIS A 627 -0.04 -19.35 25.83
N THR A 628 0.52 -20.54 25.65
CA THR A 628 1.80 -20.89 26.27
C THR A 628 2.94 -20.15 25.58
N HIS A 629 3.78 -19.45 26.36
CA HIS A 629 5.12 -19.09 25.92
C HIS A 629 6.14 -19.96 26.66
N ASN A 630 6.85 -20.79 25.90
CA ASN A 630 8.03 -21.48 26.42
C ASN A 630 9.13 -20.44 26.60
N HIS A 631 9.45 -20.10 27.83
CA HIS A 631 10.73 -20.43 28.48
C HIS A 631 10.59 -20.01 29.97
N GLU A 632 10.84 -20.94 30.89
CA GLU A 632 10.78 -20.75 32.36
C GLU A 632 9.41 -20.41 33.01
N ASN A 633 8.48 -21.39 33.09
CA ASN A 633 7.43 -21.50 34.13
C ASN A 633 6.68 -20.21 34.55
N ARG A 634 6.42 -19.29 33.62
CA ARG A 634 5.67 -18.04 33.87
C ARG A 634 4.57 -17.91 32.83
N GLY A 635 3.33 -17.83 33.31
CA GLY A 635 2.16 -17.71 32.44
C GLY A 635 2.04 -16.36 31.74
N LEU A 636 0.97 -16.19 30.97
CA LEU A 636 0.67 -14.92 30.30
C LEU A 636 0.32 -13.81 31.28
N THR A 637 1.10 -12.74 31.24
CA THR A 637 0.70 -11.47 31.85
C THR A 637 -0.26 -10.76 30.92
N HIS A 638 -1.55 -10.73 31.26
CA HIS A 638 -2.48 -9.81 30.63
C HIS A 638 -2.54 -8.53 31.44
N GLN A 639 -2.02 -7.41 30.92
CA GLN A 639 -2.35 -6.09 31.47
C GLN A 639 -3.86 -5.83 31.28
N ARG A 640 -4.50 -5.25 32.30
CA ARG A 640 -5.96 -5.19 32.41
C ARG A 640 -6.46 -3.82 32.85
N THR A 641 -6.11 -2.78 32.09
CA THR A 641 -6.64 -1.41 32.27
C THR A 641 -8.17 -1.42 32.38
N GLY A 642 -8.70 -0.74 33.41
CA GLY A 642 -10.13 -0.69 33.68
C GLY A 642 -10.74 -1.97 34.27
N SER A 643 -9.93 -2.92 34.76
CA SER A 643 -10.39 -4.07 35.53
C SER A 643 -10.21 -3.86 37.03
N TYR A 644 -11.10 -4.42 37.84
CA TYR A 644 -11.20 -4.13 39.27
C TYR A 644 -11.51 -5.36 40.12
N VAL A 645 -11.02 -5.36 41.36
CA VAL A 645 -11.55 -6.19 42.46
C VAL A 645 -12.46 -5.31 43.29
N LEU A 646 -13.70 -5.75 43.53
CA LEU A 646 -14.64 -5.15 44.47
C LEU A 646 -14.75 -6.05 45.71
N PHE A 647 -14.48 -5.48 46.88
CA PHE A 647 -14.59 -6.14 48.18
C PHE A 647 -15.09 -5.13 49.23
N ASN A 648 -16.15 -5.47 49.97
CA ASN A 648 -16.77 -4.60 50.98
C ASN A 648 -17.03 -3.15 50.50
N SER A 649 -17.59 -2.99 49.29
CA SER A 649 -17.81 -1.70 48.61
C SER A 649 -16.54 -0.91 48.23
N THR A 650 -15.34 -1.43 48.50
CA THR A 650 -14.06 -0.83 48.11
C THR A 650 -13.57 -1.42 46.78
N ILE A 651 -13.15 -0.54 45.88
CA ILE A 651 -12.70 -0.88 44.52
C ILE A 651 -11.17 -0.79 44.46
N TYR A 652 -10.53 -1.87 44.02
CA TYR A 652 -9.08 -1.96 43.83
C TYR A 652 -8.74 -2.18 42.35
N PRO A 653 -7.84 -1.40 41.74
CA PRO A 653 -7.46 -1.59 40.34
C PRO A 653 -6.62 -2.88 40.17
N ILE A 654 -6.94 -3.65 39.13
CA ILE A 654 -6.17 -4.82 38.71
C ILE A 654 -5.09 -4.37 37.71
N SER A 655 -3.81 -4.62 38.03
CA SER A 655 -2.73 -4.35 37.09
C SER A 655 -2.64 -5.44 36.01
N HIS A 656 -2.69 -6.71 36.42
CA HIS A 656 -2.68 -7.85 35.51
C HIS A 656 -3.33 -9.12 36.06
N VAL A 657 -3.79 -9.99 35.15
CA VAL A 657 -4.26 -11.35 35.44
C VAL A 657 -3.37 -12.37 34.73
N LEU A 658 -3.00 -13.42 35.45
CA LEU A 658 -2.00 -14.41 35.07
C LEU A 658 -2.53 -15.84 35.31
N HIS A 659 -2.50 -16.70 34.29
CA HIS A 659 -2.82 -18.14 34.43
C HIS A 659 -1.52 -18.95 34.56
N ILE A 660 -1.34 -19.66 35.67
CA ILE A 660 -0.18 -20.53 35.91
C ILE A 660 -0.52 -21.95 35.48
N THR A 661 -0.10 -22.33 34.27
CA THR A 661 -0.42 -23.62 33.65
C THR A 661 0.07 -24.85 34.42
N SER A 662 1.12 -24.72 35.23
CA SER A 662 1.68 -25.84 36.03
C SER A 662 0.87 -26.18 37.28
N THR A 663 0.06 -25.24 37.77
CA THR A 663 -0.85 -25.44 38.93
C THR A 663 -2.32 -25.30 38.56
N ASP A 664 -2.60 -24.82 37.34
CA ASP A 664 -3.92 -24.52 36.80
C ASP A 664 -4.71 -23.50 37.66
N LEU A 665 -3.98 -22.49 38.16
CA LEU A 665 -4.49 -21.42 39.02
C LEU A 665 -4.39 -20.04 38.36
N PHE A 666 -5.33 -19.15 38.69
CA PHE A 666 -5.34 -17.76 38.23
C PHE A 666 -4.85 -16.82 39.34
N TYR A 667 -3.93 -15.92 38.98
CA TYR A 667 -3.27 -14.96 39.85
C TYR A 667 -3.70 -13.55 39.41
N VAL A 668 -4.43 -12.83 40.25
CA VAL A 668 -4.92 -11.47 40.01
C VAL A 668 -4.08 -10.50 40.84
N TYR A 669 -3.32 -9.64 40.16
CA TYR A 669 -2.45 -8.65 40.78
C TYR A 669 -3.18 -7.31 40.93
N TYR A 670 -3.18 -6.76 42.14
CA TYR A 670 -3.84 -5.50 42.47
C TYR A 670 -2.98 -4.64 43.39
N GLU A 671 -3.18 -3.34 43.32
CA GLU A 671 -2.47 -2.33 44.12
C GLU A 671 -3.25 -2.02 45.41
N ILE A 672 -2.54 -1.73 46.50
CA ILE A 672 -3.13 -1.46 47.82
C ILE A 672 -2.65 -0.12 48.38
N ALA A 673 -3.61 0.67 48.87
CA ALA A 673 -3.35 1.81 49.75
C ALA A 673 -3.27 1.41 51.24
N ASN A 674 -4.15 0.53 51.74
CA ASN A 674 -4.03 -0.20 53.02
C ASN A 674 -5.13 -1.29 53.13
N GLY A 675 -4.77 -2.54 53.48
CA GLY A 675 -5.72 -3.64 53.72
C GLY A 675 -6.46 -4.19 52.46
N GLU A 676 -7.25 -5.26 52.53
CA GLU A 676 -7.48 -6.23 53.64
C GLU A 676 -7.62 -7.72 53.20
N ILE A 677 -7.92 -7.99 51.92
CA ILE A 677 -8.49 -9.26 51.41
C ILE A 677 -7.70 -10.51 51.83
N SER A 678 -8.38 -11.55 52.33
CA SER A 678 -7.79 -12.81 52.82
C SER A 678 -8.20 -14.04 52.00
N SER A 679 -7.52 -15.17 52.23
CA SER A 679 -8.01 -16.48 51.78
C SER A 679 -9.39 -16.76 52.40
N GLY A 680 -10.31 -17.32 51.62
CA GLY A 680 -11.71 -17.54 51.99
C GLY A 680 -12.64 -16.33 51.79
N SER A 681 -12.13 -15.14 51.48
CA SER A 681 -12.98 -13.98 51.13
C SER A 681 -13.68 -14.20 49.78
N GLU A 682 -14.98 -13.94 49.70
CA GLU A 682 -15.66 -13.74 48.40
C GLU A 682 -15.35 -12.33 47.88
N VAL A 683 -15.03 -12.23 46.60
CA VAL A 683 -14.80 -10.97 45.89
C VAL A 683 -15.54 -10.94 44.57
N THR A 684 -15.88 -9.75 44.10
CA THR A 684 -16.40 -9.55 42.75
C THR A 684 -15.29 -9.01 41.86
N LEU A 685 -15.03 -9.69 40.75
CA LEU A 685 -14.03 -9.32 39.75
C LEU A 685 -14.74 -8.71 38.54
N ILE A 686 -14.34 -7.50 38.18
CA ILE A 686 -14.76 -6.83 36.94
C ILE A 686 -13.58 -6.92 35.98
N ILE A 687 -13.69 -7.72 34.93
CA ILE A 687 -12.59 -8.09 34.03
C ILE A 687 -12.86 -7.59 32.62
N ASN A 688 -11.98 -6.74 32.10
CA ASN A 688 -11.96 -6.32 30.70
C ASN A 688 -11.10 -7.27 29.86
N LYS A 689 -11.75 -8.11 29.04
CA LYS A 689 -11.07 -8.94 28.03
C LYS A 689 -10.90 -8.15 26.74
N GLU A 690 -9.67 -7.93 26.29
CA GLU A 690 -9.39 -7.47 24.93
C GLU A 690 -9.93 -8.47 23.90
N LEU A 691 -10.69 -7.99 22.92
CA LEU A 691 -11.17 -8.75 21.78
C LEU A 691 -10.19 -8.63 20.61
N LYS A 692 -10.19 -9.60 19.70
CA LYS A 692 -9.39 -9.55 18.47
C LYS A 692 -10.03 -8.65 17.40
N LEU A 693 -10.83 -7.66 17.81
CA LEU A 693 -11.70 -6.85 16.95
C LEU A 693 -11.29 -5.37 17.02
N PRO A 694 -10.49 -4.87 16.06
CA PRO A 694 -10.06 -3.48 16.02
C PRO A 694 -11.16 -2.53 15.51
N VAL A 695 -11.10 -1.29 15.99
CA VAL A 695 -11.86 -0.12 15.55
C VAL A 695 -10.93 1.08 15.38
N ALA A 696 -11.29 2.01 14.49
CA ALA A 696 -10.47 3.17 14.15
C ALA A 696 -11.33 4.41 13.88
N GLY A 697 -10.78 5.61 14.06
CA GLY A 697 -11.59 6.83 14.01
C GLY A 697 -12.56 6.90 15.20
N GLU A 698 -13.72 7.50 14.98
CA GLU A 698 -14.79 7.51 15.99
C GLU A 698 -15.65 6.25 15.92
N TYR A 699 -15.93 5.67 17.09
CA TYR A 699 -16.76 4.48 17.20
C TYR A 699 -17.71 4.58 18.40
N THR A 700 -18.78 3.79 18.38
CA THR A 700 -19.75 3.71 19.48
C THR A 700 -19.18 2.87 20.60
N HIS A 701 -18.80 3.54 21.69
CA HIS A 701 -18.45 2.92 22.96
C HIS A 701 -19.69 2.78 23.84
N MET A 702 -19.66 1.83 24.78
CA MET A 702 -20.73 1.62 25.75
C MET A 702 -20.14 1.52 27.16
N ASP A 703 -20.66 2.33 28.06
CA ASP A 703 -20.39 2.21 29.49
C ASP A 703 -21.62 1.66 30.20
N VAL A 704 -21.42 0.71 31.10
CA VAL A 704 -22.49 0.20 31.98
C VAL A 704 -22.23 0.69 33.39
N MET A 705 -23.27 1.25 34.02
CA MET A 705 -23.29 1.59 35.44
C MET A 705 -24.41 0.83 36.15
N GLY A 706 -24.19 0.55 37.42
CA GLY A 706 -25.04 -0.31 38.23
C GLY A 706 -24.20 -1.11 39.23
N ASP A 707 -24.86 -1.58 40.29
CA ASP A 707 -24.30 -2.54 41.22
C ASP A 707 -23.98 -3.85 40.46
N PRO A 708 -22.74 -4.40 40.53
CA PRO A 708 -22.38 -5.66 39.91
C PRO A 708 -23.35 -6.82 40.20
N ASP A 709 -23.97 -6.85 41.38
CA ASP A 709 -24.95 -7.87 41.76
C ASP A 709 -26.24 -7.74 40.93
N LYS A 710 -26.69 -6.51 40.67
CA LYS A 710 -27.88 -6.22 39.85
C LYS A 710 -27.58 -6.43 38.36
N ILE A 711 -26.35 -6.14 37.91
CA ILE A 711 -25.89 -6.44 36.54
C ILE A 711 -25.87 -7.97 36.32
N LEU A 712 -25.42 -8.76 37.28
CA LEU A 712 -25.43 -10.23 37.20
C LEU A 712 -26.86 -10.83 37.18
N LEU A 713 -27.85 -10.15 37.76
CA LEU A 713 -29.26 -10.52 37.66
C LEU A 713 -29.90 -10.14 36.31
N CYS A 714 -29.26 -9.27 35.52
CA CYS A 714 -29.73 -8.92 34.18
C CYS A 714 -29.34 -10.00 33.16
N GLU A 715 -30.30 -10.83 32.74
CA GLU A 715 -30.09 -11.88 31.71
C GLU A 715 -29.36 -11.40 30.45
N GLN A 716 -29.59 -10.14 30.06
CA GLN A 716 -29.01 -9.52 28.86
C GLN A 716 -27.55 -9.05 29.06
N LEU A 717 -27.05 -8.92 30.31
CA LEU A 717 -25.70 -8.42 30.62
C LEU A 717 -24.82 -9.40 31.41
N LYS A 718 -25.40 -10.42 32.05
CA LYS A 718 -24.66 -11.40 32.88
C LYS A 718 -23.52 -12.13 32.16
N SER A 719 -23.61 -12.28 30.84
CA SER A 719 -22.57 -12.88 29.99
C SER A 719 -21.53 -11.88 29.47
N GLY A 720 -21.50 -10.66 30.04
CA GLY A 720 -20.62 -9.56 29.67
C GLY A 720 -21.03 -8.80 28.40
N TRP A 721 -20.59 -7.55 28.28
CA TRP A 721 -20.91 -6.64 27.18
C TRP A 721 -19.64 -6.04 26.56
N VAL A 722 -19.70 -5.62 25.30
CA VAL A 722 -18.59 -4.85 24.69
C VAL A 722 -18.63 -3.42 25.22
N GLY A 723 -17.57 -2.97 25.89
CA GLY A 723 -17.58 -1.71 26.62
C GLY A 723 -16.73 -1.74 27.88
N ASN A 724 -17.02 -0.82 28.81
CA ASN A 724 -16.46 -0.78 30.17
C ASN A 724 -17.58 -0.74 31.24
N TRP A 725 -17.19 -0.88 32.51
CA TRP A 725 -18.01 -0.57 33.69
C TRP A 725 -17.59 0.78 34.29
N ILE A 726 -18.56 1.61 34.68
CA ILE A 726 -18.30 2.82 35.48
C ILE A 726 -18.25 2.44 36.95
N SER A 727 -17.15 2.79 37.62
CA SER A 727 -16.87 2.38 39.01
C SER A 727 -17.76 3.03 40.07
N LYS A 728 -18.42 4.16 39.76
CA LYS A 728 -19.41 4.76 40.64
C LYS A 728 -20.75 4.03 40.50
N VAL A 729 -21.14 3.29 41.54
CA VAL A 729 -22.46 2.64 41.65
C VAL A 729 -23.55 3.70 41.86
N PRO A 730 -24.74 3.59 41.24
CA PRO A 730 -25.87 4.50 41.47
C PRO A 730 -26.31 4.60 42.94
N ASP A 731 -26.55 5.82 43.42
CA ASP A 731 -26.84 6.14 44.82
C ASP A 731 -27.87 7.30 45.01
N ASN A 732 -28.57 7.70 43.94
CA ASN A 732 -29.36 8.93 43.77
C ASN A 732 -28.54 10.24 43.68
N THR A 733 -27.22 10.20 43.53
CA THR A 733 -26.40 11.38 43.17
C THR A 733 -26.02 11.36 41.69
N ASP A 734 -25.38 12.44 41.21
CA ASP A 734 -24.95 12.69 39.84
C ASP A 734 -23.43 12.46 39.63
N GLY A 735 -22.86 12.87 38.50
CA GLY A 735 -21.41 12.97 38.32
C GLY A 735 -20.70 11.65 37.99
N TYR A 736 -21.35 10.75 37.26
CA TYR A 736 -20.77 9.49 36.79
C TYR A 736 -19.80 9.77 35.64
N THR A 737 -18.51 9.50 35.85
CA THR A 737 -17.46 9.81 34.86
C THR A 737 -17.41 8.72 33.80
N LEU A 738 -17.47 9.12 32.53
CA LEU A 738 -17.37 8.23 31.38
C LEU A 738 -15.93 7.70 31.25
N THR A 739 -15.79 6.43 30.85
CA THR A 739 -14.49 5.74 30.86
C THR A 739 -13.57 6.11 29.69
N LYS A 740 -14.10 6.85 28.71
CA LYS A 740 -13.41 7.34 27.51
C LYS A 740 -13.83 8.79 27.19
N PRO A 741 -13.03 9.52 26.39
CA PRO A 741 -13.39 10.87 25.95
C PRO A 741 -14.69 10.92 25.13
N PHE A 742 -15.66 11.71 25.60
CA PHE A 742 -16.98 11.86 24.98
C PHE A 742 -16.94 12.74 23.73
N SER A 743 -17.24 12.19 22.55
CA SER A 743 -17.37 12.98 21.31
C SER A 743 -18.81 13.41 21.04
N SER A 744 -19.76 12.47 21.07
CA SER A 744 -21.17 12.77 20.84
C SER A 744 -22.13 11.81 21.56
N GLN A 745 -23.31 12.32 21.89
CA GLN A 745 -24.37 11.59 22.58
C GLN A 745 -24.95 10.44 21.74
N SER A 746 -25.36 9.37 22.41
CA SER A 746 -26.33 8.40 21.88
C SER A 746 -27.37 8.07 22.96
N ALA A 747 -28.42 7.32 22.60
CA ALA A 747 -29.49 6.97 23.52
C ALA A 747 -28.96 6.17 24.73
N CYS A 748 -29.45 6.52 25.92
CA CYS A 748 -29.22 5.77 27.16
C CYS A 748 -30.36 4.78 27.37
N ILE A 749 -30.05 3.56 27.80
CA ILE A 749 -31.01 2.47 28.00
C ILE A 749 -30.86 1.96 29.43
N TYR A 750 -31.94 1.89 30.21
CA TYR A 750 -31.88 1.51 31.63
C TYR A 750 -33.02 0.59 32.07
N THR A 751 -32.76 -0.15 33.15
CA THR A 751 -33.73 -0.99 33.84
C THR A 751 -33.72 -0.68 35.34
N LEU A 752 -34.89 -0.82 35.99
CA LEU A 752 -35.09 -0.72 37.44
C LEU A 752 -35.58 -2.05 38.05
N ASN A 753 -35.55 -3.14 37.27
CA ASN A 753 -36.12 -4.43 37.62
C ASN A 753 -35.28 -5.59 37.06
N ASN A 754 -33.96 -5.45 37.16
CA ASN A 754 -32.96 -6.46 36.76
C ASN A 754 -33.15 -6.96 35.30
N GLY A 755 -33.50 -6.05 34.39
CA GLY A 755 -33.62 -6.31 32.96
C GLY A 755 -34.95 -6.92 32.50
N ALA A 756 -35.94 -7.08 33.39
CA ALA A 756 -37.27 -7.57 33.02
C ALA A 756 -38.02 -6.59 32.09
N SER A 757 -37.85 -5.28 32.31
CA SER A 757 -38.18 -4.24 31.34
C SER A 757 -37.06 -3.20 31.25
N TRP A 758 -37.02 -2.52 30.11
CA TRP A 758 -36.03 -1.51 29.77
C TRP A 758 -36.74 -0.25 29.28
N ASN A 759 -36.19 0.90 29.63
CA ASN A 759 -36.62 2.22 29.19
C ASN A 759 -35.46 2.89 28.45
N ALA A 760 -35.77 3.88 27.60
CA ALA A 760 -34.76 4.70 26.94
C ALA A 760 -35.00 6.19 27.21
N LEU A 761 -33.91 6.94 27.38
CA LEU A 761 -33.91 8.40 27.50
C LEU A 761 -32.65 8.99 26.87
N THR A 762 -32.60 10.31 26.77
CA THR A 762 -31.37 11.06 26.44
C THR A 762 -30.96 11.79 27.72
N PRO A 763 -29.85 11.38 28.37
CA PRO A 763 -29.37 12.01 29.59
C PRO A 763 -28.50 13.23 29.25
N ASP A 764 -28.34 14.11 30.23
CA ASP A 764 -27.42 15.22 30.14
C ASP A 764 -25.98 14.75 30.39
N ILE A 765 -25.08 15.08 29.46
CA ILE A 765 -23.64 14.82 29.56
C ILE A 765 -22.87 16.12 29.40
N ASP A 766 -22.08 16.44 30.41
CA ASP A 766 -21.09 17.50 30.32
C ASP A 766 -19.88 16.98 29.53
N SER A 767 -19.78 17.44 28.28
CA SER A 767 -18.69 17.12 27.34
C SER A 767 -17.33 17.68 27.75
N THR A 768 -17.30 18.62 28.70
CA THR A 768 -16.08 19.21 29.26
C THR A 768 -15.60 18.40 30.44
N THR A 769 -16.44 18.14 31.44
CA THR A 769 -16.05 17.33 32.62
C THR A 769 -16.14 15.81 32.41
N ASN A 770 -16.56 15.38 31.21
CA ASN A 770 -16.66 13.98 30.77
C ASN A 770 -17.58 13.14 31.67
N LYS A 771 -18.72 13.71 32.09
CA LYS A 771 -19.63 13.15 33.10
C LYS A 771 -21.09 13.18 32.68
N LEU A 772 -21.83 12.13 33.08
CA LEU A 772 -23.29 12.17 33.19
C LEU A 772 -23.69 13.04 34.39
N THR A 773 -24.60 13.98 34.17
CA THR A 773 -25.11 14.89 35.21
C THR A 773 -26.47 14.50 35.77
N ASP A 774 -27.11 13.47 35.23
CA ASP A 774 -28.33 12.90 35.81
C ASP A 774 -28.07 12.08 37.08
N SER A 775 -29.00 12.17 38.03
CA SER A 775 -29.04 11.33 39.23
C SER A 775 -29.69 9.98 38.95
N TRP A 776 -29.05 8.88 39.35
CA TRP A 776 -29.55 7.52 39.09
C TRP A 776 -29.94 6.76 40.36
N ASN A 777 -31.09 6.09 40.33
CA ASN A 777 -31.61 5.30 41.44
C ASN A 777 -30.68 4.09 41.74
N PRO A 778 -30.49 3.68 43.01
CA PRO A 778 -29.65 2.52 43.38
C PRO A 778 -30.02 1.19 42.70
N ASP A 779 -31.27 1.01 42.32
CA ASP A 779 -31.76 -0.18 41.58
C ASP A 779 -31.57 -0.08 40.06
N ALA A 780 -31.00 1.01 39.57
CA ALA A 780 -30.73 1.21 38.16
C ALA A 780 -29.53 0.39 37.68
N VAL A 781 -29.74 -0.36 36.60
CA VAL A 781 -28.67 -0.81 35.69
C VAL A 781 -28.85 -0.06 34.38
N VAL A 782 -27.80 0.62 33.94
CA VAL A 782 -27.87 1.62 32.87
C VAL A 782 -26.75 1.39 31.87
N ILE A 783 -27.09 1.46 30.59
CA ILE A 783 -26.20 1.33 29.44
C ILE A 783 -26.14 2.69 28.75
N GLN A 784 -25.01 3.38 28.89
CA GLN A 784 -24.73 4.65 28.24
C GLN A 784 -23.91 4.41 26.96
N ALA A 785 -24.54 4.55 25.80
CA ALA A 785 -23.84 4.55 24.51
C ALA A 785 -23.38 5.97 24.15
N TYR A 786 -22.16 6.13 23.64
CA TYR A 786 -21.65 7.41 23.14
C TYR A 786 -20.54 7.18 22.11
N LYS A 787 -20.25 8.19 21.28
CA LYS A 787 -19.08 8.13 20.38
C LYS A 787 -17.82 8.51 21.14
N SER A 788 -16.77 7.71 20.99
CA SER A 788 -15.40 7.98 21.45
C SER A 788 -14.46 7.85 20.25
N LYS A 789 -13.29 8.50 20.31
CA LYS A 789 -12.22 8.21 19.35
C LYS A 789 -11.41 6.98 19.77
N ALA A 790 -10.89 6.26 18.77
CA ALA A 790 -9.90 5.21 18.97
C ALA A 790 -8.55 5.80 19.43
N LYS A 791 -7.81 5.07 20.27
CA LYS A 791 -6.50 5.51 20.76
C LYS A 791 -5.53 5.90 19.65
N LEU A 792 -4.80 6.99 19.86
CA LEU A 792 -3.81 7.53 18.92
C LEU A 792 -2.40 6.95 19.12
N ALA A 793 -2.11 6.46 20.33
CA ALA A 793 -0.85 5.84 20.72
C ALA A 793 -1.07 4.57 21.56
N HIS A 794 -0.15 3.61 21.47
CA HIS A 794 -0.06 2.43 22.32
C HIS A 794 1.22 2.46 23.15
N GLN A 795 1.25 1.72 24.26
CA GLN A 795 2.42 1.64 25.15
C GLN A 795 3.59 0.93 24.46
N ALA A 796 4.78 1.54 24.47
CA ALA A 796 5.93 1.13 23.67
C ALA A 796 7.24 1.16 24.48
N SER A 797 8.33 0.61 23.93
CA SER A 797 9.65 0.76 24.54
C SER A 797 10.34 2.04 24.09
N ASN A 798 11.34 2.49 24.83
CA ASN A 798 12.27 3.52 24.38
C ASN A 798 13.09 3.00 23.19
N SER A 799 12.85 3.57 22.01
CA SER A 799 13.46 3.15 20.74
C SER A 799 14.61 4.07 20.31
N VAL A 800 15.40 3.63 19.34
CA VAL A 800 16.46 4.44 18.70
C VAL A 800 15.86 5.66 18.01
N ILE A 801 16.48 6.82 18.19
CA ILE A 801 15.99 8.10 17.63
C ILE A 801 16.42 8.20 16.16
N TYR A 802 15.45 8.20 15.24
CA TYR A 802 15.71 8.37 13.80
C TYR A 802 16.35 9.73 13.53
N LYS A 803 17.44 9.76 12.74
CA LYS A 803 18.28 10.96 12.50
C LYS A 803 18.91 11.59 13.77
N GLY A 804 18.95 10.88 14.89
CA GLY A 804 19.60 11.35 16.12
C GLY A 804 19.00 12.64 16.66
N LEU A 805 19.83 13.65 16.96
CA LEU A 805 19.36 14.93 17.53
C LEU A 805 18.26 15.59 16.69
N SER A 806 18.33 15.52 15.35
CA SER A 806 17.33 16.12 14.46
C SER A 806 15.95 15.44 14.52
N GLY A 807 15.87 14.20 15.04
CA GLY A 807 14.62 13.50 15.28
C GLY A 807 13.99 13.77 16.64
N VAL A 808 14.64 14.54 17.52
CA VAL A 808 14.09 14.93 18.83
C VAL A 808 13.24 16.18 18.65
N GLY A 809 11.96 16.09 19.04
CA GLY A 809 11.05 17.21 19.08
C GLY A 809 11.26 18.12 20.30
N ASN A 810 10.34 19.06 20.47
CA ASN A 810 10.27 19.87 21.68
C ASN A 810 9.45 19.17 22.77
N VAL A 811 9.66 19.59 24.02
CA VAL A 811 8.77 19.24 25.13
C VAL A 811 7.46 20.00 24.95
N PHE A 812 6.37 19.25 24.88
CA PHE A 812 4.99 19.72 24.74
C PHE A 812 4.27 19.57 26.09
N LEU A 813 3.68 20.66 26.57
CA LEU A 813 2.85 20.72 27.77
C LEU A 813 1.43 21.08 27.35
N THR A 814 0.41 20.36 27.82
CA THR A 814 -0.98 20.68 27.52
C THR A 814 -1.98 20.31 28.62
N GLN A 815 -2.98 21.15 28.77
CA GLN A 815 -4.22 20.93 29.52
C GLN A 815 -5.44 21.37 28.66
N ASN A 816 -5.29 21.33 27.33
CA ASN A 816 -6.28 21.77 26.36
C ASN A 816 -7.21 20.62 25.97
N LEU A 817 -8.53 20.85 26.02
CA LEU A 817 -9.55 19.87 25.65
C LEU A 817 -9.37 19.33 24.21
N ILE A 818 -8.82 20.13 23.29
CA ILE A 818 -8.52 19.70 21.91
C ILE A 818 -7.54 18.52 21.85
N GLN A 819 -6.61 18.44 22.82
CA GLN A 819 -5.56 17.41 22.85
C GLN A 819 -5.89 16.25 23.80
N ARG A 820 -7.12 16.21 24.35
CA ARG A 820 -7.56 15.17 25.30
C ARG A 820 -7.42 13.74 24.77
N GLU A 821 -7.57 13.52 23.47
CA GLU A 821 -7.49 12.19 22.84
C GLU A 821 -6.06 11.62 22.90
N LEU A 822 -5.06 12.48 22.68
CA LEU A 822 -3.65 12.11 22.87
C LEU A 822 -3.36 11.88 24.36
N CYS A 823 -3.83 12.78 25.21
CA CYS A 823 -3.61 12.68 26.66
C CYS A 823 -4.19 11.38 27.23
N TYR A 824 -5.42 11.02 26.86
CA TYR A 824 -6.05 9.74 27.20
C TYR A 824 -5.32 8.54 26.59
N SER A 825 -4.81 8.65 25.35
CA SER A 825 -4.04 7.57 24.72
C SER A 825 -2.75 7.25 25.49
N LEU A 826 -2.07 8.28 26.00
CA LEU A 826 -0.81 8.16 26.74
C LEU A 826 -1.04 7.75 28.21
N THR A 827 -1.92 8.48 28.92
CA THR A 827 -2.09 8.39 30.39
C THR A 827 -3.28 7.54 30.84
N ASN A 828 -4.27 7.32 29.98
CA ASN A 828 -5.65 6.89 30.31
C ASN A 828 -6.49 7.89 31.11
N ASN A 829 -5.99 9.10 31.37
CA ASN A 829 -6.75 10.18 32.02
C ASN A 829 -7.30 11.16 30.96
N VAL A 830 -8.52 11.64 31.19
CA VAL A 830 -9.21 12.59 30.29
C VAL A 830 -8.97 14.02 30.82
N ILE A 831 -8.53 14.92 29.94
CA ILE A 831 -8.49 16.37 30.27
C ILE A 831 -9.93 16.86 30.43
N VAL A 832 -10.21 17.49 31.57
CA VAL A 832 -11.54 18.01 31.94
C VAL A 832 -11.61 19.53 32.10
N ARG A 833 -10.53 20.24 31.75
CA ARG A 833 -10.40 21.69 31.85
C ARG A 833 -11.45 22.44 31.01
N SER A 834 -12.10 23.46 31.58
CA SER A 834 -13.10 24.29 30.88
C SER A 834 -12.53 25.52 30.18
N ALA A 835 -11.38 26.04 30.61
CA ALA A 835 -10.76 27.23 30.04
C ALA A 835 -9.78 26.93 28.89
N HIS A 836 -10.04 27.52 27.72
CA HIS A 836 -9.19 27.33 26.52
C HIS A 836 -7.95 28.24 26.45
N ALA A 837 -7.89 29.33 27.23
CA ALA A 837 -6.80 30.31 27.15
C ALA A 837 -5.46 29.75 27.68
N GLN A 838 -4.39 29.97 26.88
CA GLN A 838 -2.99 29.63 27.22
C GLN A 838 -2.77 28.16 27.63
N SER A 839 -3.64 27.25 27.18
CA SER A 839 -3.74 25.86 27.65
C SER A 839 -2.65 24.91 27.14
N GLU A 840 -1.71 25.38 26.34
CA GLU A 840 -0.61 24.61 25.75
C GLU A 840 0.69 25.42 25.75
N SER A 841 1.83 24.72 25.75
CA SER A 841 3.16 25.32 25.68
C SER A 841 4.15 24.34 25.06
N THR A 842 5.15 24.87 24.36
CA THR A 842 6.20 24.09 23.70
C THR A 842 7.55 24.69 24.05
N VAL A 843 8.46 23.90 24.61
CA VAL A 843 9.78 24.35 25.08
C VAL A 843 10.89 23.40 24.61
N PRO A 844 12.08 23.91 24.27
CA PRO A 844 13.18 23.07 23.81
C PRO A 844 13.78 22.24 24.94
N LEU A 845 14.23 21.03 24.60
CA LEU A 845 15.03 20.18 25.48
C LEU A 845 16.46 20.77 25.56
N LYS A 846 16.99 20.97 26.77
CA LYS A 846 18.29 21.63 27.01
C LYS A 846 19.47 20.68 26.98
N ASP A 847 19.33 19.53 27.62
CA ASP A 847 20.38 18.52 27.79
C ASP A 847 19.72 17.14 27.84
N PHE A 848 20.40 16.12 27.30
CA PHE A 848 19.99 14.72 27.36
C PHE A 848 21.12 13.75 27.03
N GLY A 849 21.15 12.63 27.74
CA GLY A 849 22.02 11.49 27.40
C GLY A 849 21.38 10.55 26.39
N ARG A 850 22.22 9.91 25.56
CA ARG A 850 21.85 8.77 24.72
C ARG A 850 22.71 7.57 25.07
N LEU A 851 22.19 6.38 24.82
CA LEU A 851 22.96 5.14 24.79
C LEU A 851 23.74 5.02 23.47
N ASP A 852 24.71 4.10 23.43
CA ASP A 852 25.52 3.82 22.22
C ASP A 852 24.66 3.33 21.05
N ASP A 853 23.47 2.77 21.31
CA ASP A 853 22.49 2.38 20.30
C ASP A 853 21.70 3.57 19.69
N GLY A 854 21.81 4.77 20.28
CA GLY A 854 21.13 5.98 19.84
C GLY A 854 19.75 6.24 20.46
N SER A 855 19.26 5.38 21.36
CA SER A 855 18.08 5.63 22.19
C SER A 855 18.38 6.57 23.37
N PHE A 856 17.35 7.10 24.04
CA PHE A 856 17.57 7.95 25.23
C PHE A 856 18.13 7.16 26.41
N PHE A 857 19.11 7.72 27.14
CA PHE A 857 19.63 7.08 28.35
C PHE A 857 18.72 7.38 29.55
N GLN A 858 18.02 6.36 30.06
CA GLN A 858 16.93 6.50 31.04
C GLN A 858 17.32 7.30 32.30
N THR A 859 18.54 7.13 32.82
CA THR A 859 19.01 7.80 34.04
C THR A 859 19.66 9.17 33.80
N SER A 860 19.87 9.59 32.54
CA SER A 860 20.31 10.95 32.25
C SER A 860 19.23 11.98 32.59
N SER A 861 19.63 13.21 32.90
CA SER A 861 18.70 14.33 32.92
C SER A 861 18.24 14.62 31.48
N ARG A 862 16.95 14.90 31.31
CA ARG A 862 16.30 15.36 30.07
C ARG A 862 15.66 16.70 30.39
N ALA A 863 16.52 17.67 30.68
CA ALA A 863 16.16 18.95 31.31
C ALA A 863 15.45 19.90 30.32
N PHE A 864 14.46 20.63 30.80
CA PHE A 864 13.78 21.70 30.08
C PHE A 864 13.38 22.82 31.06
N ASP A 865 13.12 24.03 30.54
CA ASP A 865 12.53 25.08 31.36
C ASP A 865 11.01 24.90 31.43
N PHE A 866 10.48 24.58 32.60
CA PHE A 866 9.04 24.58 32.81
C PHE A 866 8.50 26.01 32.60
N PRO A 867 7.45 26.23 31.76
CA PRO A 867 6.98 27.57 31.46
C PRO A 867 6.44 28.27 32.72
N LEU A 868 7.01 29.42 33.07
CA LEU A 868 6.60 30.23 34.24
C LEU A 868 5.11 30.62 34.24
N ASN A 869 4.51 30.68 33.04
CA ASN A 869 3.11 31.07 32.83
C ASN A 869 2.24 29.90 32.32
N PHE A 870 2.63 28.64 32.53
CA PHE A 870 1.72 27.52 32.25
C PHE A 870 0.54 27.61 33.23
N PRO A 871 -0.72 27.70 32.74
CA PRO A 871 -1.81 28.15 33.57
C PRO A 871 -2.20 27.16 34.67
N ILE A 872 -2.82 27.69 35.71
CA ILE A 872 -3.51 26.92 36.75
C ILE A 872 -4.80 26.34 36.12
N PRO A 873 -5.18 25.08 36.41
CA PRO A 873 -6.41 24.52 35.89
C PRO A 873 -7.62 25.15 36.61
N ASP A 874 -8.73 25.30 35.90
CA ASP A 874 -9.96 25.91 36.45
C ASP A 874 -10.89 24.90 37.15
N ASN A 875 -10.47 23.64 37.17
CA ASN A 875 -11.08 22.52 37.89
C ASN A 875 -10.00 21.44 38.15
N ASN A 876 -10.38 20.26 38.62
CA ASN A 876 -9.46 19.16 38.95
C ASN A 876 -8.90 18.42 37.70
N SER A 877 -8.58 19.12 36.61
CA SER A 877 -7.97 18.51 35.42
C SER A 877 -6.48 18.27 35.61
N SER A 878 -6.04 17.03 35.36
CA SER A 878 -4.63 16.75 35.05
C SER A 878 -4.19 17.46 33.76
N ALA A 879 -2.87 17.54 33.57
CA ALA A 879 -2.22 17.98 32.35
C ALA A 879 -1.24 16.90 31.83
N LEU A 880 -0.80 17.04 30.58
CA LEU A 880 0.18 16.17 29.93
C LEU A 880 1.50 16.92 29.75
N LEU A 881 2.60 16.24 30.07
CA LEU A 881 3.97 16.56 29.68
C LEU A 881 4.44 15.48 28.68
N ALA A 882 4.88 15.85 27.48
CA ALA A 882 5.32 14.88 26.48
C ALA A 882 6.48 15.40 25.60
N LEU A 883 7.52 14.59 25.44
CA LEU A 883 8.59 14.78 24.46
C LEU A 883 8.37 13.82 23.28
N ASN A 884 8.05 14.36 22.10
CA ASN A 884 7.93 13.55 20.89
C ASN A 884 9.29 13.35 20.22
N TYR A 885 9.52 12.16 19.66
CA TYR A 885 10.71 11.85 18.87
C TYR A 885 10.42 10.86 17.73
N ALA A 886 11.08 11.05 16.60
CA ALA A 886 10.93 10.21 15.42
C ALA A 886 11.64 8.86 15.60
N VAL A 887 10.98 7.78 15.17
CA VAL A 887 11.50 6.40 15.24
C VAL A 887 11.34 5.73 13.88
N GLU A 888 12.31 4.89 13.53
CA GLU A 888 12.30 4.06 12.32
C GLU A 888 12.31 2.59 12.70
N GLU A 889 11.32 1.83 12.24
CA GLU A 889 11.24 0.38 12.44
C GLU A 889 10.97 -0.29 11.09
N HIS A 890 11.87 -1.19 10.65
CA HIS A 890 11.80 -1.84 9.34
C HIS A 890 11.64 -0.87 8.15
N GLY A 891 12.14 0.35 8.30
CA GLY A 891 12.05 1.45 7.33
C GLY A 891 10.69 2.16 7.28
N GLN A 892 9.79 1.89 8.24
CA GLN A 892 8.55 2.61 8.48
C GLN A 892 8.78 3.67 9.57
N ALA A 893 8.14 4.84 9.44
CA ALA A 893 8.25 5.91 10.43
C ALA A 893 7.10 5.88 11.45
N PHE A 894 7.46 6.17 12.70
CA PHE A 894 6.56 6.35 13.83
C PHE A 894 6.98 7.59 14.65
N ILE A 895 6.09 8.06 15.52
CA ILE A 895 6.44 9.00 16.58
C ILE A 895 6.31 8.27 17.92
N ASN A 896 7.39 8.26 18.70
CA ASN A 896 7.33 7.93 20.11
C ASN A 896 7.12 9.20 20.93
N TYR A 897 6.45 9.06 22.06
CA TYR A 897 6.28 10.06 23.10
C TYR A 897 6.84 9.51 24.40
N ALA A 898 7.86 10.15 24.96
CA ALA A 898 8.21 10.00 26.38
C ALA A 898 7.33 10.99 27.16
N PHE A 899 6.51 10.51 28.11
CA PHE A 899 5.44 11.31 28.69
C PHE A 899 5.34 11.16 30.21
N ALA A 900 4.71 12.16 30.84
CA ALA A 900 4.22 12.14 32.21
C ALA A 900 2.87 12.85 32.31
N GLU A 901 2.03 12.39 33.22
CA GLU A 901 0.95 13.18 33.79
C GLU A 901 1.51 14.26 34.71
N LEU A 902 0.87 15.42 34.70
CA LEU A 902 1.09 16.53 35.62
C LEU A 902 -0.17 16.72 36.47
N HIS A 903 0.02 16.82 37.79
CA HIS A 903 -1.03 17.09 38.75
C HIS A 903 -0.86 18.48 39.36
N TYR A 904 -1.92 19.29 39.43
CA TYR A 904 -1.84 20.60 40.06
C TYR A 904 -2.16 20.50 41.55
N ASP A 905 -1.15 20.73 42.39
CA ASP A 905 -1.32 20.80 43.83
C ASP A 905 -1.70 22.24 44.23
N SER A 906 -2.88 22.41 44.83
CA SER A 906 -3.38 23.72 45.25
C SER A 906 -2.76 24.25 46.54
N ALA A 907 -2.14 23.39 47.36
CA ALA A 907 -1.42 23.79 48.58
C ALA A 907 0.03 24.18 48.28
N ALA A 908 0.70 23.45 47.36
CA ALA A 908 2.03 23.77 46.87
C ALA A 908 2.01 24.79 45.70
N ASN A 909 0.82 25.09 45.16
CA ASN A 909 0.54 26.05 44.09
C ASN A 909 1.42 25.83 42.84
N ASN A 910 1.58 24.57 42.41
CA ASN A 910 2.42 24.18 41.28
C ASN A 910 2.00 22.81 40.68
N TRP A 911 2.66 22.42 39.58
CA TRP A 911 2.33 21.23 38.77
C TRP A 911 3.15 19.95 39.08
N GLY A 912 3.90 19.91 40.19
CA GLY A 912 4.65 18.73 40.64
C GLY A 912 5.87 18.36 39.77
N CYS A 913 6.27 19.21 38.83
CA CYS A 913 7.34 18.94 37.88
C CYS A 913 8.71 19.45 38.35
N ASP A 914 9.76 18.63 38.16
CA ASP A 914 11.17 18.94 38.46
C ASP A 914 11.92 19.57 37.27
N GLY A 915 11.26 19.80 36.14
CA GLY A 915 11.89 20.27 34.90
C GLY A 915 12.59 19.16 34.10
N ASN A 916 12.27 17.89 34.36
CA ASN A 916 12.84 16.72 33.69
C ASN A 916 11.74 15.88 33.03
N ILE A 917 12.02 15.30 31.85
CA ILE A 917 11.12 14.31 31.24
C ILE A 917 11.48 12.92 31.81
N PRO A 918 10.59 12.22 32.52
CA PRO A 918 10.86 10.82 32.88
C PRO A 918 10.69 9.93 31.64
N ILE A 919 11.44 8.82 31.57
CA ILE A 919 11.30 7.85 30.48
C ILE A 919 11.45 6.42 31.01
N ALA A 920 10.50 5.57 30.65
CA ALA A 920 10.48 4.15 30.95
C ALA A 920 9.77 3.40 29.82
N ASN A 921 9.93 2.08 29.73
CA ASN A 921 9.22 1.26 28.75
C ASN A 921 7.77 1.05 29.21
N GLY A 922 6.81 1.37 28.34
CA GLY A 922 5.38 1.30 28.62
C GLY A 922 4.91 2.23 29.73
N LEU A 923 3.69 1.97 30.24
CA LEU A 923 3.06 2.76 31.29
C LEU A 923 3.57 2.35 32.68
N ASN A 924 3.99 3.33 33.46
CA ASN A 924 4.53 3.20 34.81
C ASN A 924 3.92 4.29 35.72
N THR A 925 4.13 4.18 37.03
CA THR A 925 3.73 5.19 38.03
C THR A 925 4.94 5.71 38.79
N MET A 926 4.91 6.98 39.17
CA MET A 926 5.91 7.64 40.01
C MET A 926 5.25 8.62 40.98
N LEU A 927 6.00 9.11 41.96
CA LEU A 927 5.60 10.28 42.75
C LEU A 927 6.11 11.55 42.06
N ASP A 928 5.27 12.57 41.98
CA ASP A 928 5.65 13.93 41.58
C ASP A 928 6.46 14.64 42.70
N THR A 929 6.92 15.88 42.47
CA THR A 929 7.68 16.63 43.49
C THR A 929 6.87 17.10 44.69
N ASN A 930 5.53 17.00 44.64
CA ASN A 930 4.62 17.28 45.76
C ASN A 930 4.23 16.00 46.54
N GLY A 931 4.52 14.81 46.00
CA GLY A 931 4.19 13.51 46.59
C GLY A 931 2.91 12.85 46.03
N ASN A 932 2.33 13.35 44.95
CA ASN A 932 1.17 12.75 44.28
C ASN A 932 1.61 11.61 43.34
N THR A 933 0.86 10.52 43.30
CA THR A 933 1.10 9.45 42.32
C THR A 933 0.60 9.88 40.94
N VAL A 934 1.50 9.91 39.96
CA VAL A 934 1.23 10.26 38.55
C VAL A 934 1.71 9.15 37.62
N VAL A 935 1.07 9.01 36.45
CA VAL A 935 1.53 8.06 35.41
C VAL A 935 2.62 8.66 34.51
N PHE A 936 3.53 7.82 34.03
CA PHE A 936 4.56 8.21 33.06
C PHE A 936 4.99 7.02 32.19
N GLY A 937 5.70 7.26 31.08
CA GLY A 937 6.14 6.16 30.24
C GLY A 937 6.66 6.53 28.86
N THR A 938 6.70 5.52 27.98
CA THR A 938 6.91 5.66 26.55
C THR A 938 5.75 5.02 25.79
N ALA A 939 5.25 5.72 24.77
CA ALA A 939 4.21 5.23 23.88
C ALA A 939 4.53 5.60 22.43
N GLN A 940 3.99 4.85 21.47
CA GLN A 940 4.20 5.04 20.02
C GLN A 940 2.86 5.24 19.32
N THR A 941 2.85 6.04 18.25
CA THR A 941 1.68 6.18 17.35
C THR A 941 1.20 4.82 16.83
N VAL A 942 -0.10 4.53 16.96
CA VAL A 942 -0.65 3.19 16.63
C VAL A 942 -0.62 2.84 15.14
N GLU A 943 -0.62 3.84 14.27
CA GLU A 943 -0.53 3.66 12.82
C GLU A 943 0.84 4.11 12.31
N VAL A 944 1.33 3.40 11.29
CA VAL A 944 2.53 3.75 10.53
C VAL A 944 2.29 5.07 9.81
N LEU A 945 3.26 5.98 9.90
CA LEU A 945 3.18 7.30 9.26
C LEU A 945 3.47 7.23 7.75
N GLY A 946 4.37 6.32 7.36
CA GLY A 946 4.79 6.08 5.99
C GLY A 946 6.20 5.49 5.93
N TRP A 947 6.76 5.43 4.72
CA TRP A 947 8.12 4.93 4.52
C TRP A 947 9.16 6.04 4.73
N VAL A 948 10.31 5.68 5.28
CA VAL A 948 11.52 6.54 5.29
C VAL A 948 12.65 5.90 4.50
N LYS A 949 13.60 6.73 4.07
CA LYS A 949 14.88 6.24 3.54
C LYS A 949 15.74 5.81 4.73
N SER A 950 16.02 4.51 4.84
CA SER A 950 16.94 3.99 5.84
C SER A 950 18.38 4.44 5.50
N ASP A 951 19.20 4.70 6.52
CA ASP A 951 20.56 5.23 6.39
C ASP A 951 21.65 4.15 6.29
N VAL A 952 21.26 2.90 6.00
CA VAL A 952 22.13 1.71 5.86
C VAL A 952 22.85 1.68 4.52
#